data_AF-A0A418CHS0-F1
#
_entry.id   AF-A0A418CHS0-F1
#
_cell.length_a   1.000
_cell.length_b   1.000
_cell.length_c   1.000
_cell.angle_alpha   90.00
_cell.angle_beta   90.00
_cell.angle_gamma   90.00
#
_symmetry.space_group_name_H-M   'P 1'
#
loop_
_entity.id
_entity.type
_entity.pdbx_description
1 polymer ?
#
loop_
_entity_poly.entity_id
_entity_poly.type
_entity_poly.pdbx_seq_one_letter_code
_entity_poly.pdbx_strand_id
1 'polypeptide(L)'
;VSTISAGCDLLQAFQTIAKREAIRRCVEKRTVDVYGMFKAEVVTVRNLFEKNKAVPPLSITEPQYAGAALWARGLQLRVKEDLARLALLTSLPRGAVELDEAQTQFDGLKAVLHDYIQKKYNDWIDELNSLGTTNLNSRLENPLMTKTSLALDAAVPTAASASTAGGVAGGNGAPGQTNPNPHTLDVTNADKLLGRSNKGFLHCNFDRPLLQLFAEVHYWQYFNGEIQIPYIAHDICNQKEQLRVLREHVTLVVRDYNRILHELSTTERRLFDDIIRKLDRRIQPGLAKLTWLSKGVVEWYVNDCRKHCEATYRIVREFQDNKDVVASNCKMIAGLMHISIERNNVYDDGVFEVKQVSHRAAMETKLKAAYENIRSTMSAMYVHFTAGPGDVQREWARFVERADKTLEDSLRQSVKKSLQELSKAINGDAKTDPHPLFRVHVILEDGKVEFNPLMVNLTQMVNTAAKEIFNVISVVPRLTATVNGRADDHPPQPSTTTTITTDAPTQPVDGSESATSPTAVVAGAATTSSSGSHTSSFYQSIFNDEEILKVLVHIMNGMSASATELQKYLGYWDKYKLLWNQDKQAFIRRYAKANRPLQQFRVDIERYREQQVSIQNEDLTNTINFIQIDTHFLKASLVDHTVQWIGKLTGLLNQTASDELKALMNMMKANTKRLQIKPSNLDHLGESIGLLQEIKDSAPTVEAQFDPLQLKYDLLAEFDVQITDDEMRDLQSLRPHWDAFEGMLVDANTMLQKCKISMKQSLQDNVAELSNHMVELRSEAMATLPYSDQTQNSAAAHAILLDFEKKMEATRVRQAVLKKGLDIFGIEETLNDGFVQTEKELELLQQIWAFFDEWECVWSSWKGNVFGELQVDSMEATAAQFFKRITKLGKDMKEWPIWGSMKDKIDQFRATLPLIQDLKNDALRPRHWAQLKDEMQSAFDADSKGFTLEKVFSLGFHLHAEFISTLSGNASKELSIEQALDGIESRWNSINIDMVEYKSVYFKVRSADDLFTALEDDQVQLSTMKASPFFDSFATKLLMWEAALSTVSEVIETLLGVQRCWIYLESIFMASEDIRKQLPLESSLFDQVNTAYCSV
;
A
#
# COMPACT_ATOMS: atom_id res chain seq x y z
N VAL A 1 -56.87 -112.06 -25.24
CA VAL A 1 -57.44 -111.42 -26.45
C VAL A 1 -58.03 -110.09 -26.03
N SER A 2 -57.66 -108.99 -26.68
CA SER A 2 -58.11 -107.63 -26.33
C SER A 2 -59.00 -106.97 -27.39
N THR A 3 -59.08 -107.53 -28.60
CA THR A 3 -59.94 -107.05 -29.70
C THR A 3 -60.68 -108.20 -30.34
N ILE A 4 -61.84 -107.92 -30.96
CA ILE A 4 -62.68 -108.92 -31.60
C ILE A 4 -61.94 -109.60 -32.76
N SER A 5 -61.27 -108.82 -33.63
CA SER A 5 -60.45 -109.37 -34.72
C SER A 5 -59.41 -110.38 -34.19
N ALA A 6 -58.58 -110.00 -33.21
CA ALA A 6 -57.57 -110.90 -32.66
C ALA A 6 -58.19 -112.13 -31.95
N GLY A 7 -59.46 -112.03 -31.52
CA GLY A 7 -60.25 -113.16 -31.03
C GLY A 7 -60.65 -114.11 -32.14
N CYS A 8 -61.19 -113.58 -33.24
CA CYS A 8 -61.53 -114.35 -34.43
C CYS A 8 -60.30 -115.07 -35.00
N ASP A 9 -59.19 -114.33 -35.19
CA ASP A 9 -57.95 -114.86 -35.76
C ASP A 9 -57.37 -116.01 -34.91
N LEU A 10 -57.37 -115.83 -33.58
CA LEU A 10 -56.89 -116.84 -32.64
C LEU A 10 -57.80 -118.07 -32.56
N LEU A 11 -59.13 -117.87 -32.59
CA LEU A 11 -60.10 -118.98 -32.63
C LEU A 11 -59.97 -119.78 -33.92
N GLN A 12 -59.84 -119.11 -35.07
CA GLN A 12 -59.64 -119.76 -36.37
C GLN A 12 -58.36 -120.60 -36.38
N ALA A 13 -57.27 -120.11 -35.79
CA ALA A 13 -56.03 -120.87 -35.62
C ALA A 13 -56.23 -122.12 -34.73
N PHE A 14 -56.81 -121.97 -33.53
CA PHE A 14 -57.04 -123.12 -32.63
C PHE A 14 -58.05 -124.13 -33.17
N GLN A 15 -59.00 -123.71 -34.01
CA GLN A 15 -59.98 -124.59 -34.62
C GLN A 15 -59.34 -125.68 -35.50
N THR A 16 -58.20 -125.38 -36.15
CA THR A 16 -57.44 -126.40 -36.92
C THR A 16 -56.85 -127.51 -36.02
N ILE A 17 -56.62 -127.22 -34.74
CA ILE A 17 -56.01 -128.11 -33.74
C ILE A 17 -57.10 -128.87 -32.94
N ALA A 18 -58.36 -128.42 -33.00
CA ALA A 18 -59.51 -128.92 -32.22
C ALA A 18 -60.06 -130.30 -32.64
N LYS A 19 -59.18 -131.27 -32.94
CA LYS A 19 -59.54 -132.66 -33.25
C LYS A 19 -59.96 -133.47 -32.01
N ARG A 20 -59.43 -133.13 -30.83
CA ARG A 20 -59.81 -133.75 -29.54
C ARG A 20 -61.03 -133.04 -28.95
N GLU A 21 -62.00 -133.83 -28.49
CA GLU A 21 -63.27 -133.35 -27.92
C GLU A 21 -63.09 -132.31 -26.79
N ALA A 22 -62.12 -132.52 -25.89
CA ALA A 22 -61.80 -131.58 -24.82
C ALA A 22 -61.28 -130.22 -25.33
N ILE A 23 -60.58 -130.20 -26.47
CA ILE A 23 -60.11 -128.96 -27.11
C ILE A 23 -61.27 -128.29 -27.86
N ARG A 24 -62.12 -129.06 -28.55
CA ARG A 24 -63.29 -128.52 -29.26
C ARG A 24 -64.23 -127.78 -28.30
N ARG A 25 -64.58 -128.38 -27.17
CA ARG A 25 -65.40 -127.73 -26.12
C ARG A 25 -64.75 -126.46 -25.56
N CYS A 26 -63.43 -126.40 -25.52
CA CYS A 26 -62.71 -125.19 -25.11
C CYS A 26 -62.82 -124.09 -26.20
N VAL A 27 -62.64 -124.44 -27.47
CA VAL A 27 -62.81 -123.51 -28.61
C VAL A 27 -64.25 -123.03 -28.74
N GLU A 28 -65.25 -123.91 -28.61
CA GLU A 28 -66.68 -123.56 -28.58
C GLU A 28 -66.97 -122.54 -27.46
N LYS A 29 -66.54 -122.83 -26.22
CA LYS A 29 -66.69 -121.91 -25.09
C LYS A 29 -66.01 -120.56 -25.33
N ARG A 30 -64.79 -120.54 -25.88
CA ARG A 30 -64.08 -119.29 -26.23
C ARG A 30 -64.68 -118.58 -27.44
N THR A 31 -65.41 -119.27 -28.30
CA THR A 31 -66.17 -118.65 -29.40
C THR A 31 -67.34 -117.85 -28.83
N VAL A 32 -68.09 -118.42 -27.88
CA VAL A 32 -69.14 -117.70 -27.15
C VAL A 32 -68.58 -116.46 -26.43
N ASP A 33 -67.39 -116.56 -25.79
CA ASP A 33 -66.72 -115.39 -25.18
C ASP A 33 -66.47 -114.26 -26.22
N VAL A 34 -66.04 -114.58 -27.44
CA VAL A 34 -65.76 -113.59 -28.50
C VAL A 34 -67.04 -113.00 -29.12
N TYR A 35 -68.12 -113.78 -29.27
CA TYR A 35 -69.44 -113.22 -29.59
C TYR A 35 -69.95 -112.31 -28.45
N GLY A 36 -69.67 -112.65 -27.19
CA GLY A 36 -69.91 -111.78 -26.04
C GLY A 36 -69.14 -110.47 -26.09
N MET A 37 -67.85 -110.50 -26.49
CA MET A 37 -67.05 -109.30 -26.74
C MET A 37 -67.66 -108.40 -27.83
N PHE A 38 -68.19 -108.98 -28.90
CA PHE A 38 -68.87 -108.20 -29.95
C PHE A 38 -70.17 -107.58 -29.46
N LYS A 39 -71.03 -108.32 -28.76
CA LYS A 39 -72.25 -107.77 -28.15
C LYS A 39 -71.92 -106.61 -27.19
N ALA A 40 -70.83 -106.74 -26.42
CA ALA A 40 -70.30 -105.65 -25.59
C ALA A 40 -69.77 -104.45 -26.39
N GLU A 41 -69.11 -104.66 -27.54
CA GLU A 41 -68.66 -103.57 -28.43
C GLU A 41 -69.84 -102.88 -29.12
N VAL A 42 -70.86 -103.60 -29.57
CA VAL A 42 -72.10 -103.01 -30.12
C VAL A 42 -72.77 -102.11 -29.07
N VAL A 43 -72.86 -102.56 -27.81
CA VAL A 43 -73.35 -101.74 -26.70
C VAL A 43 -72.41 -100.56 -26.41
N THR A 44 -71.10 -100.74 -26.50
CA THR A 44 -70.11 -99.67 -26.27
C THR A 44 -70.19 -98.59 -27.35
N VAL A 45 -70.31 -98.97 -28.62
CA VAL A 45 -70.52 -98.04 -29.74
C VAL A 45 -71.90 -97.38 -29.67
N ARG A 46 -72.94 -98.10 -29.25
CA ARG A 46 -74.26 -97.51 -28.97
C ARG A 46 -74.18 -96.45 -27.86
N ASN A 47 -73.48 -96.73 -26.77
CA ASN A 47 -73.27 -95.79 -25.66
C ASN A 47 -72.41 -94.58 -26.08
N LEU A 48 -71.38 -94.80 -26.92
CA LEU A 48 -70.57 -93.73 -27.49
C LEU A 48 -71.40 -92.82 -28.41
N PHE A 49 -72.26 -93.41 -29.24
CA PHE A 49 -73.20 -92.67 -30.07
C PHE A 49 -74.19 -91.88 -29.21
N GLU A 50 -74.87 -92.52 -28.26
CA GLU A 50 -75.87 -91.88 -27.38
C GLU A 50 -75.28 -90.73 -26.57
N LYS A 51 -74.03 -90.86 -26.08
CA LYS A 51 -73.32 -89.80 -25.36
C LYS A 51 -72.98 -88.60 -26.25
N ASN A 52 -72.62 -88.85 -27.50
CA ASN A 52 -72.07 -87.82 -28.40
C ASN A 52 -73.04 -87.35 -29.49
N LYS A 53 -74.24 -87.93 -29.65
CA LYS A 53 -75.19 -87.59 -30.74
C LYS A 53 -75.64 -86.12 -30.76
N ALA A 54 -75.58 -85.44 -29.61
CA ALA A 54 -75.91 -84.02 -29.48
C ALA A 54 -74.76 -83.12 -29.99
N VAL A 55 -73.51 -83.50 -29.73
CA VAL A 55 -72.29 -82.81 -30.17
C VAL A 55 -71.30 -83.86 -30.67
N PRO A 56 -71.40 -84.27 -31.95
CA PRO A 56 -70.47 -85.24 -32.50
C PRO A 56 -69.05 -84.65 -32.54
N PRO A 57 -68.00 -85.48 -32.38
CA PRO A 57 -66.61 -85.03 -32.44
C PRO A 57 -66.21 -84.75 -33.90
N LEU A 58 -66.50 -83.53 -34.37
CA LEU A 58 -66.16 -83.05 -35.71
C LEU A 58 -64.80 -82.35 -35.74
N SER A 59 -64.11 -82.48 -36.87
CA SER A 59 -62.96 -81.61 -37.21
C SER A 59 -63.42 -80.17 -37.45
N ILE A 60 -62.53 -79.20 -37.24
CA ILE A 60 -62.74 -77.77 -37.58
C ILE A 60 -63.08 -77.57 -39.08
N THR A 61 -62.71 -78.53 -39.93
CA THR A 61 -62.97 -78.52 -41.38
C THR A 61 -64.27 -79.23 -41.78
N GLU A 62 -64.92 -79.95 -40.87
CA GLU A 62 -66.14 -80.71 -41.14
C GLU A 62 -67.39 -79.87 -40.84
N PRO A 63 -68.40 -79.88 -41.73
CA PRO A 63 -69.57 -79.04 -41.57
C PRO A 63 -70.61 -79.73 -40.66
N GLN A 64 -71.53 -78.93 -40.12
CA GLN A 64 -72.37 -79.30 -38.98
C GLN A 64 -73.29 -80.51 -39.23
N TYR A 65 -73.84 -80.64 -40.44
CA TYR A 65 -74.84 -81.66 -40.75
C TYR A 65 -74.23 -82.88 -41.45
N ALA A 66 -73.54 -82.70 -42.57
CA ALA A 66 -72.87 -83.78 -43.28
C ALA A 66 -71.74 -84.40 -42.46
N GLY A 67 -70.99 -83.62 -41.68
CA GLY A 67 -69.96 -84.13 -40.77
C GLY A 67 -70.55 -85.01 -39.67
N ALA A 68 -71.65 -84.57 -39.05
CA ALA A 68 -72.37 -85.37 -38.05
C ALA A 68 -72.89 -86.69 -38.62
N ALA A 69 -73.41 -86.66 -39.85
CA ALA A 69 -73.86 -87.85 -40.56
C ALA A 69 -72.70 -88.80 -40.94
N LEU A 70 -71.54 -88.27 -41.39
CA LEU A 70 -70.35 -89.08 -41.69
C LEU A 70 -69.76 -89.73 -40.45
N TRP A 71 -69.74 -89.04 -39.31
CA TRP A 71 -69.35 -89.62 -38.03
C TRP A 71 -70.23 -90.83 -37.65
N ALA A 72 -71.55 -90.70 -37.76
CA ALA A 72 -72.49 -91.80 -37.52
C ALA A 72 -72.29 -92.96 -38.52
N ARG A 73 -72.05 -92.66 -39.80
CA ARG A 73 -71.71 -93.66 -40.84
C ARG A 73 -70.40 -94.38 -40.52
N GLY A 74 -69.39 -93.68 -39.99
CA GLY A 74 -68.12 -94.27 -39.56
C GLY A 74 -68.29 -95.28 -38.42
N LEU A 75 -69.10 -94.96 -37.41
CA LEU A 75 -69.45 -95.91 -36.33
C LEU A 75 -70.18 -97.14 -36.87
N GLN A 76 -71.12 -96.95 -37.80
CA GLN A 76 -71.85 -98.05 -38.46
C GLN A 76 -70.90 -98.98 -39.24
N LEU A 77 -69.97 -98.42 -40.03
CA LEU A 77 -69.03 -99.19 -40.83
C LEU A 77 -68.05 -99.99 -39.96
N ARG A 78 -67.53 -99.41 -38.87
CA ARG A 78 -66.63 -100.11 -37.94
C ARG A 78 -67.26 -101.40 -37.40
N VAL A 79 -68.46 -101.31 -36.83
CA VAL A 79 -69.13 -102.48 -36.23
C VAL A 79 -69.57 -103.49 -37.32
N LYS A 80 -69.88 -103.01 -38.54
CA LYS A 80 -70.16 -103.88 -39.69
C LYS A 80 -68.97 -104.77 -40.07
N GLU A 81 -67.74 -104.23 -40.01
CA GLU A 81 -66.53 -105.02 -40.28
C GLU A 81 -66.29 -106.10 -39.21
N ASP A 82 -66.46 -105.77 -37.93
CA ASP A 82 -66.31 -106.74 -36.84
C ASP A 82 -67.34 -107.88 -36.97
N LEU A 83 -68.59 -107.56 -37.33
CA LEU A 83 -69.64 -108.56 -37.59
C LEU A 83 -69.30 -109.46 -38.78
N ALA A 84 -68.79 -108.89 -39.87
CA ALA A 84 -68.39 -109.65 -41.05
C ALA A 84 -67.24 -110.62 -40.74
N ARG A 85 -66.32 -110.28 -39.82
CA ARG A 85 -65.25 -111.18 -39.36
C ARG A 85 -65.79 -112.32 -38.48
N LEU A 86 -66.79 -112.06 -37.63
CA LEU A 86 -67.42 -113.09 -36.80
C LEU A 86 -68.19 -114.13 -37.61
N ALA A 87 -68.90 -113.69 -38.66
CA ALA A 87 -69.65 -114.58 -39.56
C ALA A 87 -68.76 -115.61 -40.31
N LEU A 88 -67.42 -115.41 -40.33
CA LEU A 88 -66.46 -116.34 -40.91
C LEU A 88 -66.00 -117.45 -39.94
N LEU A 89 -66.34 -117.38 -38.65
CA LEU A 89 -65.96 -118.38 -37.65
C LEU A 89 -66.84 -119.64 -37.77
N THR A 90 -66.21 -120.77 -38.09
CA THR A 90 -66.89 -122.06 -38.33
C THR A 90 -66.94 -122.97 -37.09
N SER A 91 -66.65 -122.45 -35.90
CA SER A 91 -66.46 -123.24 -34.66
C SER A 91 -67.75 -123.63 -33.92
N LEU A 92 -68.92 -123.16 -34.37
CA LEU A 92 -70.23 -123.53 -33.83
C LEU A 92 -71.08 -124.25 -34.90
N PRO A 93 -72.00 -125.15 -34.51
CA PRO A 93 -72.92 -125.81 -35.45
C PRO A 93 -73.76 -124.81 -36.25
N ARG A 94 -74.15 -125.20 -37.48
CA ARG A 94 -75.09 -124.41 -38.30
C ARG A 94 -76.42 -124.27 -37.53
N GLY A 95 -76.74 -123.04 -37.12
CA GLY A 95 -77.88 -122.74 -36.24
C GLY A 95 -77.53 -122.12 -34.87
N ALA A 96 -76.31 -121.60 -34.68
CA ALA A 96 -75.89 -120.91 -33.46
C ALA A 96 -76.72 -119.64 -33.18
N VAL A 97 -77.37 -119.60 -32.02
CA VAL A 97 -78.19 -118.47 -31.53
C VAL A 97 -77.34 -117.21 -31.34
N GLU A 98 -76.06 -117.38 -31.02
CA GLU A 98 -75.13 -116.30 -30.70
C GLU A 98 -74.88 -115.35 -31.88
N LEU A 99 -74.87 -115.87 -33.12
CA LEU A 99 -74.68 -115.08 -34.34
C LEU A 99 -75.97 -114.33 -34.73
N ASP A 100 -77.13 -114.95 -34.60
CA ASP A 100 -78.42 -114.32 -34.88
C ASP A 100 -78.72 -113.18 -33.88
N GLU A 101 -78.41 -113.38 -32.60
CA GLU A 101 -78.45 -112.33 -31.58
C GLU A 101 -77.44 -111.20 -31.87
N ALA A 102 -76.23 -111.52 -32.35
CA ALA A 102 -75.22 -110.52 -32.70
C ALA A 102 -75.65 -109.68 -33.92
N GLN A 103 -76.18 -110.34 -34.96
CA GLN A 103 -76.76 -109.72 -36.14
C GLN A 103 -77.93 -108.79 -35.75
N THR A 104 -78.87 -109.28 -34.93
CA THR A 104 -80.02 -108.51 -34.43
C THR A 104 -79.59 -107.29 -33.62
N GLN A 105 -78.58 -107.40 -32.75
CA GLN A 105 -78.05 -106.26 -32.00
C GLN A 105 -77.38 -105.22 -32.90
N PHE A 106 -76.65 -105.66 -33.93
CA PHE A 106 -76.06 -104.77 -34.93
C PHE A 106 -77.12 -104.09 -35.80
N ASP A 107 -78.11 -104.81 -36.33
CA ASP A 107 -79.17 -104.22 -37.14
C ASP A 107 -80.00 -103.20 -36.33
N GLY A 108 -80.22 -103.45 -35.03
CA GLY A 108 -80.80 -102.47 -34.12
C GLY A 108 -79.93 -101.21 -33.92
N LEU A 109 -78.59 -101.34 -33.85
CA LEU A 109 -77.69 -100.17 -33.82
C LEU A 109 -77.67 -99.44 -35.17
N LYS A 110 -77.64 -100.17 -36.28
CA LYS A 110 -77.63 -99.66 -37.65
C LYS A 110 -78.89 -98.86 -37.97
N ALA A 111 -80.06 -99.30 -37.51
CA ALA A 111 -81.31 -98.54 -37.65
C ALA A 111 -81.20 -97.18 -36.95
N VAL A 112 -80.79 -97.15 -35.68
CA VAL A 112 -80.62 -95.91 -34.89
C VAL A 112 -79.61 -94.93 -35.54
N LEU A 113 -78.50 -95.45 -36.08
CA LEU A 113 -77.50 -94.63 -36.78
C LEU A 113 -78.03 -94.11 -38.13
N HIS A 114 -78.81 -94.91 -38.86
CA HIS A 114 -79.42 -94.50 -40.12
C HIS A 114 -80.51 -93.44 -39.92
N ASP A 115 -81.38 -93.60 -38.91
CA ASP A 115 -82.39 -92.61 -38.54
C ASP A 115 -81.74 -91.27 -38.16
N TYR A 116 -80.58 -91.30 -37.48
CA TYR A 116 -79.81 -90.10 -37.17
C TYR A 116 -79.23 -89.43 -38.43
N ILE A 117 -78.65 -90.20 -39.35
CA ILE A 117 -78.16 -89.69 -40.64
C ILE A 117 -79.30 -89.04 -41.44
N GLN A 118 -80.43 -89.72 -41.56
CA GLN A 118 -81.60 -89.19 -42.27
C GLN A 118 -82.17 -87.95 -41.58
N LYS A 119 -82.21 -87.92 -40.24
CA LYS A 119 -82.58 -86.72 -39.49
C LYS A 119 -81.62 -85.57 -39.77
N LYS A 120 -80.29 -85.79 -39.77
CA LYS A 120 -79.31 -84.73 -40.05
C LYS A 120 -79.38 -84.21 -41.48
N TYR A 121 -79.71 -85.08 -42.43
CA TYR A 121 -80.02 -84.65 -43.79
C TYR A 121 -81.31 -83.80 -43.83
N ASN A 122 -82.39 -84.24 -43.18
CA ASN A 122 -83.64 -83.47 -43.13
C ASN A 122 -83.45 -82.11 -42.41
N ASP A 123 -82.75 -82.08 -41.27
CA ASP A 123 -82.43 -80.84 -40.53
C ASP A 123 -81.66 -79.85 -41.44
N TRP A 124 -80.76 -80.34 -42.31
CA TRP A 124 -80.03 -79.54 -43.31
C TRP A 124 -80.91 -79.07 -44.47
N ILE A 125 -81.84 -79.90 -44.93
CA ILE A 125 -82.80 -79.53 -45.98
C ILE A 125 -83.78 -78.46 -45.47
N ASP A 126 -84.22 -78.53 -44.22
CA ASP A 126 -85.04 -77.49 -43.61
C ASP A 126 -84.27 -76.17 -43.45
N GLU A 127 -82.98 -76.22 -43.08
CA GLU A 127 -82.11 -75.04 -43.09
C GLU A 127 -81.95 -74.47 -44.52
N LEU A 128 -81.66 -75.33 -45.51
CA LEU A 128 -81.55 -74.95 -46.93
C LEU A 128 -82.83 -74.33 -47.48
N ASN A 129 -83.99 -74.85 -47.10
CA ASN A 129 -85.29 -74.30 -47.48
C ASN A 129 -85.56 -72.97 -46.79
N SER A 130 -85.14 -72.79 -45.52
CA SER A 130 -85.22 -71.50 -44.83
C SER A 130 -84.34 -70.44 -45.51
N LEU A 131 -83.12 -70.81 -45.92
CA LEU A 131 -82.20 -70.00 -46.72
C LEU A 131 -82.76 -69.68 -48.13
N GLY A 132 -83.44 -70.66 -48.74
CA GLY A 132 -84.01 -70.60 -50.08
C GLY A 132 -85.32 -69.80 -50.22
N THR A 133 -85.92 -69.32 -49.12
CA THR A 133 -87.07 -68.39 -49.16
C THR A 133 -86.74 -67.09 -49.90
N THR A 134 -85.47 -66.72 -49.95
CA THR A 134 -84.89 -65.79 -50.93
C THR A 134 -84.13 -66.60 -51.97
N ASN A 135 -84.36 -66.36 -53.28
CA ASN A 135 -83.60 -67.00 -54.37
C ASN A 135 -82.11 -66.93 -54.04
N LEU A 136 -81.44 -68.08 -53.95
CA LEU A 136 -80.11 -68.17 -53.34
C LEU A 136 -79.04 -67.36 -54.13
N ASN A 137 -79.31 -67.05 -55.40
CA ASN A 137 -78.52 -66.12 -56.21
C ASN A 137 -78.64 -64.64 -55.78
N SER A 138 -79.75 -64.21 -55.16
CA SER A 138 -79.91 -62.84 -54.67
C SER A 138 -78.96 -62.50 -53.52
N ARG A 139 -78.42 -63.52 -52.83
CA ARG A 139 -77.33 -63.34 -51.84
C ARG A 139 -75.99 -62.94 -52.49
N LEU A 140 -75.83 -63.23 -53.78
CA LEU A 140 -74.68 -62.81 -54.61
C LEU A 140 -74.90 -61.44 -55.29
N GLU A 141 -76.10 -60.87 -55.21
CA GLU A 141 -76.42 -59.50 -55.67
C GLU A 141 -75.98 -58.41 -54.68
N ASN A 142 -75.42 -58.81 -53.53
CA ASN A 142 -74.78 -57.89 -52.59
C ASN A 142 -73.52 -57.23 -53.20
N PRO A 143 -73.19 -55.98 -52.83
CA PRO A 143 -71.93 -55.35 -53.23
C PRO A 143 -70.70 -56.16 -52.80
N LEU A 144 -69.62 -56.12 -53.58
CA LEU A 144 -68.38 -56.88 -53.31
C LEU A 144 -67.73 -56.55 -51.96
N MET A 145 -67.85 -55.30 -51.52
CA MET A 145 -67.23 -54.80 -50.28
C MET A 145 -68.23 -53.98 -49.48
N THR A 146 -67.99 -53.89 -48.18
CA THR A 146 -68.66 -52.95 -47.26
C THR A 146 -67.60 -52.09 -46.57
N LYS A 147 -67.98 -50.85 -46.24
CA LYS A 147 -67.16 -49.92 -45.47
C LYS A 147 -67.79 -49.74 -44.10
N THR A 148 -67.01 -49.84 -43.02
CA THR A 148 -67.50 -49.73 -41.65
C THR A 148 -68.07 -48.34 -41.40
N SER A 149 -69.39 -48.22 -41.38
CA SER A 149 -70.13 -46.95 -41.30
C SER A 149 -70.84 -46.75 -39.96
N LEU A 150 -71.20 -45.50 -39.68
CA LEU A 150 -72.00 -45.07 -38.54
C LEU A 150 -73.48 -45.36 -38.81
N ALA A 151 -74.00 -46.50 -38.35
CA ALA A 151 -75.43 -46.82 -38.43
C ALA A 151 -75.87 -47.82 -37.34
N LEU A 152 -75.99 -47.35 -36.10
CA LEU A 152 -76.65 -48.08 -34.99
C LEU A 152 -77.06 -47.10 -33.86
N ASP A 153 -77.75 -46.02 -34.23
CA ASP A 153 -78.37 -45.05 -33.29
C ASP A 153 -79.74 -44.60 -33.84
N ALA A 154 -80.72 -45.53 -33.83
CA ALA A 154 -82.14 -45.22 -33.97
C ALA A 154 -82.99 -46.35 -33.40
N ALA A 155 -83.88 -46.00 -32.44
CA ALA A 155 -84.96 -46.79 -31.83
C ALA A 155 -84.66 -47.70 -30.61
N VAL A 156 -84.73 -47.10 -29.41
CA VAL A 156 -85.52 -47.62 -28.27
C VAL A 156 -86.13 -46.41 -27.51
N PRO A 157 -87.43 -46.41 -27.14
CA PRO A 157 -88.02 -45.32 -26.37
C PRO A 157 -87.95 -45.53 -24.85
N THR A 158 -87.72 -44.42 -24.14
CA THR A 158 -88.17 -44.05 -22.77
C THR A 158 -88.39 -45.12 -21.68
N ALA A 159 -87.63 -44.96 -20.58
CA ALA A 159 -87.96 -45.12 -19.14
C ALA A 159 -86.84 -45.86 -18.38
N ALA A 160 -86.55 -45.64 -17.09
CA ALA A 160 -86.74 -44.50 -16.18
C ALA A 160 -85.92 -44.77 -14.89
N SER A 161 -85.58 -43.71 -14.14
CA SER A 161 -85.29 -43.70 -12.68
C SER A 161 -84.22 -44.62 -12.03
N ALA A 162 -83.25 -43.96 -11.37
CA ALA A 162 -82.75 -44.25 -10.00
C ALA A 162 -81.96 -45.56 -9.69
N SER A 163 -81.03 -45.60 -8.72
CA SER A 163 -80.25 -44.56 -8.00
C SER A 163 -79.12 -45.21 -7.17
N THR A 164 -78.18 -44.37 -6.69
CA THR A 164 -77.38 -44.52 -5.44
C THR A 164 -76.37 -45.67 -5.26
N ALA A 165 -75.11 -45.25 -5.02
CA ALA A 165 -74.16 -45.66 -3.96
C ALA A 165 -73.96 -47.16 -3.59
N GLY A 166 -72.76 -47.65 -3.31
CA GLY A 166 -71.44 -47.02 -3.17
C GLY A 166 -70.48 -47.99 -2.45
N GLY A 167 -69.30 -47.53 -2.01
CA GLY A 167 -68.40 -48.33 -1.14
C GLY A 167 -66.98 -48.49 -1.68
N VAL A 168 -65.99 -48.33 -0.79
CA VAL A 168 -64.56 -48.17 -1.09
C VAL A 168 -63.73 -49.10 -0.18
N ALA A 169 -62.50 -49.42 -0.62
CA ALA A 169 -61.45 -50.16 0.08
C ALA A 169 -61.72 -51.68 0.28
N GLY A 170 -60.71 -52.55 0.28
CA GLY A 170 -59.27 -52.34 0.11
C GLY A 170 -58.47 -53.15 1.12
N GLY A 171 -57.59 -54.05 0.66
CA GLY A 171 -56.76 -54.88 1.55
C GLY A 171 -56.08 -56.04 0.81
N ASN A 172 -54.76 -55.91 0.58
CA ASN A 172 -53.95 -56.96 -0.05
C ASN A 172 -53.55 -58.05 0.97
N GLY A 173 -53.47 -59.30 0.50
CA GLY A 173 -52.87 -60.43 1.21
C GLY A 173 -52.75 -61.65 0.30
N ALA A 174 -51.57 -61.85 -0.31
CA ALA A 174 -51.24 -62.99 -1.19
C ALA A 174 -50.50 -64.11 -0.39
N PRO A 175 -49.95 -65.20 -0.97
CA PRO A 175 -50.01 -65.70 -2.36
C PRO A 175 -50.23 -67.23 -2.51
N GLY A 176 -50.29 -67.72 -3.76
CA GLY A 176 -50.14 -69.15 -4.13
C GLY A 176 -51.46 -69.88 -4.43
N GLN A 177 -51.54 -70.82 -5.38
CA GLN A 177 -50.54 -71.33 -6.33
C GLN A 177 -51.25 -72.00 -7.54
N THR A 178 -50.48 -72.42 -8.55
CA THR A 178 -50.85 -73.39 -9.61
C THR A 178 -52.02 -73.09 -10.58
N ASN A 179 -51.64 -72.58 -11.75
CA ASN A 179 -52.11 -73.06 -13.07
C ASN A 179 -51.70 -74.56 -13.25
N PRO A 180 -52.11 -75.33 -14.29
CA PRO A 180 -53.01 -75.00 -15.40
C PRO A 180 -54.04 -76.09 -15.79
N ASN A 181 -55.07 -75.75 -16.59
CA ASN A 181 -55.17 -76.27 -17.97
C ASN A 181 -56.29 -75.58 -18.81
N PRO A 182 -56.22 -75.63 -20.16
CA PRO A 182 -56.95 -74.72 -21.04
C PRO A 182 -58.10 -75.39 -21.81
N HIS A 183 -58.63 -74.64 -22.79
CA HIS A 183 -59.65 -75.00 -23.81
C HIS A 183 -61.11 -74.66 -23.52
N THR A 184 -61.40 -73.36 -23.49
CA THR A 184 -62.60 -72.78 -24.13
C THR A 184 -62.20 -71.48 -24.85
N LEU A 185 -61.97 -71.56 -26.17
CA LEU A 185 -61.79 -70.38 -27.01
C LEU A 185 -63.16 -69.82 -27.39
N ASP A 186 -63.65 -68.90 -26.57
CA ASP A 186 -64.92 -68.21 -26.82
C ASP A 186 -64.71 -67.09 -27.85
N VAL A 187 -64.97 -67.41 -29.12
CA VAL A 187 -64.71 -66.51 -30.28
C VAL A 187 -65.72 -65.35 -30.37
N THR A 188 -66.71 -65.31 -29.47
CA THR A 188 -67.87 -64.40 -29.55
C THR A 188 -67.64 -62.97 -29.03
N ASN A 189 -66.51 -62.69 -28.37
CA ASN A 189 -66.26 -61.38 -27.73
C ASN A 189 -65.28 -60.43 -28.46
N ALA A 190 -64.75 -60.78 -29.62
CA ALA A 190 -63.82 -59.92 -30.37
C ALA A 190 -64.50 -58.66 -30.98
N ASP A 191 -65.76 -58.77 -31.42
CA ASP A 191 -66.43 -57.72 -32.21
C ASP A 191 -66.99 -56.53 -31.40
N LYS A 192 -66.95 -56.56 -30.05
CA LYS A 192 -67.49 -55.47 -29.20
C LYS A 192 -66.44 -54.52 -28.59
N LEU A 193 -65.15 -54.78 -28.74
CA LEU A 193 -64.07 -53.91 -28.20
C LEU A 193 -63.33 -53.06 -29.24
N LEU A 194 -63.61 -53.23 -30.54
CA LEU A 194 -62.92 -52.52 -31.65
C LEU A 194 -63.64 -51.24 -32.14
N GLY A 195 -64.80 -50.91 -31.57
CA GLY A 195 -65.78 -49.95 -32.11
C GLY A 195 -65.37 -48.47 -32.21
N ARG A 196 -64.16 -48.07 -31.78
CA ARG A 196 -63.68 -46.68 -31.93
C ARG A 196 -62.52 -46.49 -32.93
N SER A 197 -61.78 -47.55 -33.29
CA SER A 197 -60.61 -47.44 -34.18
C SER A 197 -60.88 -47.83 -35.63
N ASN A 198 -61.88 -48.69 -35.90
CA ASN A 198 -62.15 -49.22 -37.25
C ASN A 198 -62.99 -48.30 -38.17
N LYS A 199 -62.92 -46.98 -37.99
CA LYS A 199 -63.63 -46.03 -38.86
C LYS A 199 -63.00 -46.00 -40.27
N GLY A 200 -63.80 -46.29 -41.28
CA GLY A 200 -63.42 -46.15 -42.69
C GLY A 200 -62.64 -47.33 -43.30
N PHE A 201 -62.47 -48.44 -42.56
CA PHE A 201 -61.89 -49.68 -43.10
C PHE A 201 -62.88 -50.40 -44.03
N LEU A 202 -62.32 -51.13 -44.99
CA LEU A 202 -63.07 -51.99 -45.91
C LEU A 202 -63.13 -53.43 -45.38
N HIS A 203 -64.20 -54.12 -45.71
CA HIS A 203 -64.39 -55.55 -45.47
C HIS A 203 -64.94 -56.23 -46.73
N CYS A 204 -64.54 -57.49 -46.94
CA CYS A 204 -65.00 -58.32 -48.05
C CYS A 204 -66.42 -58.84 -47.73
N ASN A 205 -67.40 -58.46 -48.54
CA ASN A 205 -68.83 -58.67 -48.25
C ASN A 205 -69.36 -59.96 -48.89
N PHE A 206 -68.77 -61.10 -48.51
CA PHE A 206 -69.17 -62.42 -48.99
C PHE A 206 -70.02 -63.15 -47.94
N ASP A 207 -71.12 -63.77 -48.36
CA ASP A 207 -72.10 -64.35 -47.46
C ASP A 207 -71.57 -65.62 -46.76
N ARG A 208 -71.60 -65.65 -45.41
CA ARG A 208 -71.01 -66.74 -44.61
C ARG A 208 -71.76 -68.07 -44.73
N PRO A 209 -73.11 -68.12 -44.73
CA PRO A 209 -73.87 -69.35 -44.95
C PRO A 209 -73.58 -69.99 -46.31
N LEU A 210 -73.20 -69.21 -47.33
CA LEU A 210 -72.84 -69.75 -48.64
C LEU A 210 -71.52 -70.56 -48.59
N LEU A 211 -70.57 -70.13 -47.76
CA LEU A 211 -69.34 -70.91 -47.50
C LEU A 211 -69.63 -72.20 -46.74
N GLN A 212 -70.57 -72.17 -45.78
CA GLN A 212 -71.02 -73.36 -45.06
C GLN A 212 -71.75 -74.32 -46.01
N LEU A 213 -72.63 -73.83 -46.88
CA LEU A 213 -73.30 -74.61 -47.91
C LEU A 213 -72.31 -75.28 -48.88
N PHE A 214 -71.27 -74.55 -49.31
CA PHE A 214 -70.19 -75.09 -50.14
C PHE A 214 -69.36 -76.19 -49.45
N ALA A 215 -69.40 -76.28 -48.12
CA ALA A 215 -68.83 -77.38 -47.36
C ALA A 215 -69.84 -78.52 -47.21
N GLU A 216 -71.07 -78.25 -46.75
CA GLU A 216 -72.14 -79.25 -46.61
C GLU A 216 -72.34 -80.07 -47.91
N VAL A 217 -72.53 -79.41 -49.05
CA VAL A 217 -72.69 -80.09 -50.35
C VAL A 217 -71.49 -80.97 -50.69
N HIS A 218 -70.26 -80.52 -50.39
CA HIS A 218 -69.06 -81.32 -50.65
C HIS A 218 -68.99 -82.57 -49.76
N TYR A 219 -69.39 -82.47 -48.49
CA TYR A 219 -69.36 -83.61 -47.58
C TYR A 219 -70.53 -84.59 -47.82
N TRP A 220 -71.72 -84.11 -48.24
CA TRP A 220 -72.82 -84.97 -48.66
C TRP A 220 -72.48 -85.81 -49.91
N GLN A 221 -71.55 -85.37 -50.78
CA GLN A 221 -71.09 -86.16 -51.93
C GLN A 221 -70.43 -87.50 -51.53
N TYR A 222 -69.82 -87.62 -50.35
CA TYR A 222 -69.20 -88.87 -49.88
C TYR A 222 -70.20 -90.00 -49.57
N PHE A 223 -71.52 -89.73 -49.59
CA PHE A 223 -72.56 -90.76 -49.46
C PHE A 223 -72.82 -91.51 -50.77
N ASN A 224 -72.07 -91.24 -51.84
CA ASN A 224 -72.03 -92.00 -53.11
C ASN A 224 -73.43 -92.29 -53.71
N GLY A 225 -74.36 -91.35 -53.61
CA GLY A 225 -75.70 -91.45 -54.18
C GLY A 225 -76.76 -92.09 -53.28
N GLU A 226 -76.42 -92.54 -52.07
CA GLU A 226 -77.43 -92.97 -51.07
C GLU A 226 -78.32 -91.82 -50.59
N ILE A 227 -77.80 -90.58 -50.69
CA ILE A 227 -78.49 -89.34 -50.34
C ILE A 227 -78.42 -88.43 -51.57
N GLN A 228 -79.56 -87.90 -52.02
CA GLN A 228 -79.63 -87.00 -53.18
C GLN A 228 -79.39 -85.55 -52.75
N ILE A 229 -78.58 -84.81 -53.49
CA ILE A 229 -78.29 -83.39 -53.20
C ILE A 229 -79.28 -82.52 -53.98
N PRO A 230 -79.95 -81.53 -53.35
CA PRO A 230 -80.86 -80.62 -54.05
C PRO A 230 -80.19 -79.84 -55.19
N TYR A 231 -80.86 -79.76 -56.33
CA TYR A 231 -80.36 -79.10 -57.54
C TYR A 231 -79.89 -77.65 -57.29
N ILE A 232 -80.63 -76.88 -56.49
CA ILE A 232 -80.33 -75.48 -56.17
C ILE A 232 -78.97 -75.34 -55.44
N ALA A 233 -78.69 -76.26 -54.52
CA ALA A 233 -77.42 -76.29 -53.79
C ALA A 233 -76.26 -76.73 -54.70
N HIS A 234 -76.52 -77.67 -55.62
CA HIS A 234 -75.53 -78.14 -56.60
C HIS A 234 -75.17 -77.06 -57.64
N ASP A 235 -76.15 -76.34 -58.18
CA ASP A 235 -75.91 -75.35 -59.24
C ASP A 235 -75.04 -74.19 -58.75
N ILE A 236 -75.30 -73.68 -57.54
CA ILE A 236 -74.48 -72.63 -56.95
C ILE A 236 -73.09 -73.15 -56.51
N CYS A 237 -72.97 -74.44 -56.17
CA CYS A 237 -71.65 -75.08 -56.00
C CYS A 237 -70.84 -75.17 -57.29
N ASN A 238 -71.44 -75.23 -58.48
CA ASN A 238 -70.69 -75.20 -59.75
C ASN A 238 -69.93 -73.88 -59.93
N GLN A 239 -70.43 -72.78 -59.34
CA GLN A 239 -69.80 -71.44 -59.40
C GLN A 239 -68.76 -71.20 -58.29
N LYS A 240 -68.60 -72.14 -57.35
CA LYS A 240 -67.74 -72.04 -56.15
C LYS A 240 -66.32 -71.56 -56.45
N GLU A 241 -65.68 -72.09 -57.50
CA GLU A 241 -64.29 -71.74 -57.81
C GLU A 241 -64.14 -70.34 -58.40
N GLN A 242 -65.08 -69.90 -59.24
CA GLN A 242 -65.10 -68.53 -59.78
C GLN A 242 -65.33 -67.51 -58.67
N LEU A 243 -66.25 -67.81 -57.75
CA LEU A 243 -66.52 -66.99 -56.56
C LEU A 243 -65.33 -66.98 -55.58
N ARG A 244 -64.61 -68.11 -55.42
CA ARG A 244 -63.37 -68.18 -54.62
C ARG A 244 -62.30 -67.24 -55.16
N VAL A 245 -61.99 -67.35 -56.46
CA VAL A 245 -60.99 -66.50 -57.13
C VAL A 245 -61.36 -65.02 -57.05
N LEU A 246 -62.61 -64.66 -57.32
CA LEU A 246 -63.09 -63.28 -57.18
C LEU A 246 -62.97 -62.78 -55.73
N ARG A 247 -63.33 -63.60 -54.74
CA ARG A 247 -63.22 -63.27 -53.32
C ARG A 247 -61.79 -63.05 -52.87
N GLU A 248 -60.84 -63.85 -53.35
CA GLU A 248 -59.41 -63.66 -53.08
C GLU A 248 -58.92 -62.32 -53.65
N HIS A 249 -59.26 -62.03 -54.90
CA HIS A 249 -58.93 -60.75 -55.56
C HIS A 249 -59.54 -59.52 -54.88
N VAL A 250 -60.81 -59.58 -54.44
CA VAL A 250 -61.45 -58.51 -53.66
C VAL A 250 -60.78 -58.38 -52.28
N THR A 251 -60.42 -59.48 -51.63
CA THR A 251 -59.71 -59.46 -50.34
C THR A 251 -58.32 -58.80 -50.44
N LEU A 252 -57.63 -58.95 -51.58
CA LEU A 252 -56.39 -58.20 -51.85
C LEU A 252 -56.63 -56.69 -51.91
N VAL A 253 -57.68 -56.21 -52.60
CA VAL A 253 -58.05 -54.77 -52.62
C VAL A 253 -58.32 -54.25 -51.20
N VAL A 254 -59.12 -55.00 -50.44
CA VAL A 254 -59.45 -54.67 -49.04
C VAL A 254 -58.18 -54.55 -48.19
N ARG A 255 -57.26 -55.52 -48.30
CA ARG A 255 -55.98 -55.52 -47.58
C ARG A 255 -55.09 -54.34 -48.01
N ASP A 256 -54.93 -54.13 -49.31
CA ASP A 256 -54.03 -53.12 -49.88
C ASP A 256 -54.52 -51.69 -49.51
N TYR A 257 -55.85 -51.45 -49.45
CA TYR A 257 -56.42 -50.19 -48.92
C TYR A 257 -56.31 -50.07 -47.39
N ASN A 258 -56.64 -51.13 -46.64
CA ASN A 258 -56.59 -51.09 -45.17
C ASN A 258 -55.16 -50.87 -44.65
N ARG A 259 -54.14 -51.35 -45.38
CA ARG A 259 -52.72 -51.08 -45.10
C ARG A 259 -52.40 -49.57 -45.07
N ILE A 260 -52.89 -48.82 -46.07
CA ILE A 260 -52.72 -47.36 -46.15
C ILE A 260 -53.31 -46.68 -44.91
N LEU A 261 -54.48 -47.12 -44.45
CA LEU A 261 -55.10 -46.58 -43.23
C LEU A 261 -54.38 -47.00 -41.94
N HIS A 262 -53.78 -48.18 -41.88
CA HIS A 262 -53.00 -48.62 -40.72
C HIS A 262 -51.70 -47.83 -40.53
N GLU A 263 -51.04 -47.42 -41.62
CA GLU A 263 -49.81 -46.61 -41.57
C GLU A 263 -50.04 -45.12 -41.29
N LEU A 264 -51.30 -44.66 -41.24
CA LEU A 264 -51.65 -43.26 -40.96
C LEU A 264 -52.35 -43.09 -39.60
N SER A 265 -51.76 -42.27 -38.72
CA SER A 265 -52.38 -41.86 -37.47
C SER A 265 -53.63 -41.00 -37.69
N THR A 266 -54.43 -40.80 -36.64
CA THR A 266 -55.68 -40.01 -36.72
C THR A 266 -55.48 -38.55 -37.15
N THR A 267 -54.30 -37.95 -36.92
CA THR A 267 -53.98 -36.60 -37.41
C THR A 267 -53.45 -36.61 -38.84
N GLU A 268 -52.64 -37.61 -39.21
CA GLU A 268 -52.12 -37.76 -40.57
C GLU A 268 -53.23 -38.14 -41.56
N ARG A 269 -54.23 -38.93 -41.14
CA ARG A 269 -55.43 -39.21 -41.93
C ARG A 269 -56.19 -37.94 -42.36
N ARG A 270 -56.08 -36.82 -41.62
CA ARG A 270 -56.65 -35.53 -42.02
C ARG A 270 -55.80 -34.78 -43.04
N LEU A 271 -54.47 -34.92 -42.97
CA LEU A 271 -53.54 -34.38 -43.96
C LEU A 271 -53.68 -35.12 -45.30
N PHE A 272 -53.83 -36.45 -45.25
CA PHE A 272 -54.05 -37.31 -46.42
C PHE A 272 -55.50 -37.35 -46.92
N ASP A 273 -56.42 -36.59 -46.32
CA ASP A 273 -57.87 -36.70 -46.55
C ASP A 273 -58.27 -36.49 -48.02
N ASP A 274 -57.69 -35.52 -48.74
CA ASP A 274 -57.95 -35.33 -50.18
C ASP A 274 -57.45 -36.51 -51.04
N ILE A 275 -56.28 -37.09 -50.70
CA ILE A 275 -55.71 -38.24 -51.40
C ILE A 275 -56.57 -39.49 -51.13
N ILE A 276 -57.01 -39.69 -49.87
CA ILE A 276 -57.91 -40.78 -49.48
C ILE A 276 -59.27 -40.62 -50.16
N ARG A 277 -59.84 -39.41 -50.27
CA ARG A 277 -61.09 -39.15 -51.01
C ARG A 277 -60.96 -39.47 -52.50
N LYS A 278 -59.81 -39.19 -53.12
CA LYS A 278 -59.52 -39.57 -54.51
C LYS A 278 -59.47 -41.09 -54.69
N LEU A 279 -58.91 -41.83 -53.72
CA LEU A 279 -58.89 -43.29 -53.71
C LEU A 279 -60.28 -43.88 -53.44
N ASP A 280 -61.04 -43.34 -52.48
CA ASP A 280 -62.42 -43.73 -52.17
C ASP A 280 -63.34 -43.65 -53.40
N ARG A 281 -63.20 -42.59 -54.22
CA ARG A 281 -63.95 -42.46 -55.49
C ARG A 281 -63.67 -43.60 -56.48
N ARG A 282 -62.45 -44.19 -56.47
CA ARG A 282 -62.11 -45.36 -57.30
C ARG A 282 -62.69 -46.66 -56.74
N ILE A 283 -62.81 -46.77 -55.41
CA ILE A 283 -63.33 -47.96 -54.72
C ILE A 283 -64.87 -47.97 -54.65
N GLN A 284 -65.51 -46.79 -54.74
CA GLN A 284 -66.98 -46.65 -54.67
C GLN A 284 -67.79 -47.60 -55.56
N PRO A 285 -67.39 -47.96 -56.81
CA PRO A 285 -68.11 -48.94 -57.62
C PRO A 285 -68.27 -50.31 -56.94
N GLY A 286 -67.27 -50.82 -56.22
CA GLY A 286 -67.35 -52.09 -55.49
C GLY A 286 -68.09 -52.03 -54.15
N LEU A 287 -68.39 -50.82 -53.66
CA LEU A 287 -69.21 -50.59 -52.47
C LEU A 287 -70.71 -50.44 -52.79
N ALA A 288 -71.07 -50.16 -54.04
CA ALA A 288 -72.44 -49.75 -54.39
C ALA A 288 -73.03 -50.35 -55.68
N LYS A 289 -72.21 -50.73 -56.68
CA LYS A 289 -72.70 -51.10 -58.02
C LYS A 289 -72.25 -52.48 -58.51
N LEU A 290 -71.06 -52.93 -58.13
CA LEU A 290 -70.52 -54.23 -58.53
C LEU A 290 -70.90 -55.28 -57.49
N THR A 291 -71.36 -56.42 -57.98
CA THR A 291 -71.88 -57.56 -57.21
C THR A 291 -71.08 -58.82 -57.54
N TRP A 292 -71.28 -59.90 -56.78
CA TRP A 292 -70.56 -61.16 -56.98
C TRP A 292 -70.90 -61.88 -58.30
N LEU A 293 -72.01 -61.50 -58.95
CA LEU A 293 -72.43 -61.98 -60.27
C LEU A 293 -71.87 -61.14 -61.45
N SER A 294 -71.16 -60.04 -61.16
CA SER A 294 -70.67 -59.11 -62.19
C SER A 294 -69.47 -59.68 -62.96
N LYS A 295 -69.58 -59.75 -64.30
CA LYS A 295 -68.50 -60.27 -65.16
C LYS A 295 -67.35 -59.28 -65.32
N GLY A 296 -66.12 -59.80 -65.47
CA GLY A 296 -64.91 -59.03 -65.77
C GLY A 296 -64.31 -58.20 -64.61
N VAL A 297 -64.92 -58.24 -63.41
CA VAL A 297 -64.52 -57.41 -62.24
C VAL A 297 -63.02 -57.50 -61.90
N VAL A 298 -62.40 -58.68 -62.06
CA VAL A 298 -60.97 -58.87 -61.75
C VAL A 298 -60.08 -58.05 -62.70
N GLU A 299 -60.39 -58.05 -64.00
CA GLU A 299 -59.54 -57.49 -65.03
C GLU A 299 -59.48 -55.96 -65.00
N TRP A 300 -60.65 -55.30 -64.89
CA TRP A 300 -60.75 -53.84 -64.97
C TRP A 300 -60.87 -53.16 -63.61
N TYR A 301 -61.65 -53.71 -62.66
CA TYR A 301 -61.93 -53.03 -61.38
C TYR A 301 -60.89 -53.34 -60.31
N VAL A 302 -60.58 -54.62 -60.07
CA VAL A 302 -59.60 -55.01 -59.05
C VAL A 302 -58.21 -54.49 -59.41
N ASN A 303 -57.76 -54.67 -60.65
CA ASN A 303 -56.45 -54.18 -61.08
C ASN A 303 -56.33 -52.65 -61.00
N ASP A 304 -57.36 -51.89 -61.39
CA ASP A 304 -57.35 -50.43 -61.28
C ASP A 304 -57.32 -49.96 -59.82
N CYS A 305 -58.14 -50.56 -58.95
CA CYS A 305 -58.12 -50.29 -57.52
C CYS A 305 -56.75 -50.58 -56.91
N ARG A 306 -56.15 -51.75 -57.20
CA ARG A 306 -54.83 -52.12 -56.66
C ARG A 306 -53.72 -51.19 -57.17
N LYS A 307 -53.75 -50.77 -58.44
CA LYS A 307 -52.80 -49.80 -59.00
C LYS A 307 -52.89 -48.44 -58.30
N HIS A 308 -54.10 -47.95 -58.02
CA HIS A 308 -54.30 -46.70 -57.28
C HIS A 308 -53.94 -46.84 -55.80
N CYS A 309 -54.27 -47.96 -55.15
CA CYS A 309 -53.82 -48.26 -53.78
C CYS A 309 -52.29 -48.23 -53.69
N GLU A 310 -51.56 -48.90 -54.58
CA GLU A 310 -50.09 -48.92 -54.59
C GLU A 310 -49.50 -47.51 -54.81
N ALA A 311 -50.06 -46.73 -55.73
CA ALA A 311 -49.63 -45.35 -55.97
C ALA A 311 -49.83 -44.45 -54.74
N THR A 312 -50.97 -44.58 -54.04
CA THR A 312 -51.23 -43.87 -52.77
C THR A 312 -50.32 -44.38 -51.65
N TYR A 313 -50.11 -45.69 -51.58
CA TYR A 313 -49.28 -46.35 -50.58
C TYR A 313 -47.83 -45.85 -50.64
N ARG A 314 -47.27 -45.72 -51.85
CA ARG A 314 -45.93 -45.16 -52.05
C ARG A 314 -45.77 -43.76 -51.46
N ILE A 315 -46.77 -42.87 -51.65
CA ILE A 315 -46.74 -41.50 -51.11
C ILE A 315 -46.82 -41.52 -49.57
N VAL A 316 -47.66 -42.39 -48.99
CA VAL A 316 -47.73 -42.56 -47.53
C VAL A 316 -46.39 -43.05 -46.96
N ARG A 317 -45.75 -44.00 -47.64
CA ARG A 317 -44.43 -44.51 -47.24
C ARG A 317 -43.34 -43.46 -47.34
N GLU A 318 -43.24 -42.75 -48.48
CA GLU A 318 -42.32 -41.61 -48.66
C GLU A 318 -42.52 -40.54 -47.57
N PHE A 319 -43.75 -40.29 -47.13
CA PHE A 319 -44.04 -39.39 -46.02
C PHE A 319 -43.57 -39.92 -44.65
N GLN A 320 -43.82 -41.20 -44.32
CA GLN A 320 -43.34 -41.78 -43.05
C GLN A 320 -41.81 -41.86 -43.01
N ASP A 321 -41.15 -42.28 -44.09
CA ASP A 321 -39.70 -42.32 -44.21
C ASP A 321 -39.09 -40.91 -44.01
N ASN A 322 -39.65 -39.88 -44.64
CA ASN A 322 -39.23 -38.48 -44.45
C ASN A 322 -39.47 -37.95 -43.04
N LYS A 323 -40.59 -38.32 -42.40
CA LYS A 323 -40.89 -37.97 -41.01
C LYS A 323 -39.88 -38.60 -40.03
N ASP A 324 -39.48 -39.84 -40.27
CA ASP A 324 -38.44 -40.51 -39.48
C ASP A 324 -37.06 -39.87 -39.69
N VAL A 325 -36.74 -39.39 -40.90
CA VAL A 325 -35.54 -38.57 -41.14
C VAL A 325 -35.57 -37.27 -40.32
N VAL A 326 -36.70 -36.55 -40.27
CA VAL A 326 -36.83 -35.34 -39.43
C VAL A 326 -36.65 -35.68 -37.94
N ALA A 327 -37.30 -36.75 -37.45
CA ALA A 327 -37.17 -37.19 -36.06
C ALA A 327 -35.72 -37.59 -35.71
N SER A 328 -35.01 -38.25 -36.63
CA SER A 328 -33.60 -38.63 -36.49
C SER A 328 -32.68 -37.41 -36.38
N ASN A 329 -32.86 -36.40 -37.24
CA ASN A 329 -32.10 -35.15 -37.16
C ASN A 329 -32.38 -34.39 -35.86
N CYS A 330 -33.64 -34.29 -35.41
CA CYS A 330 -33.98 -33.70 -34.11
C CYS A 330 -33.31 -34.44 -32.95
N LYS A 331 -33.32 -35.78 -32.96
CA LYS A 331 -32.63 -36.61 -31.95
C LYS A 331 -31.11 -36.41 -31.96
N MET A 332 -30.50 -36.23 -33.13
CA MET A 332 -29.09 -35.88 -33.27
C MET A 332 -28.80 -34.50 -32.66
N ILE A 333 -29.62 -33.49 -32.96
CA ILE A 333 -29.52 -32.14 -32.39
C ILE A 333 -29.60 -32.20 -30.87
N ALA A 334 -30.56 -32.93 -30.30
CA ALA A 334 -30.70 -33.13 -28.84
C ALA A 334 -29.52 -33.87 -28.17
N GLY A 335 -28.54 -34.35 -28.95
CA GLY A 335 -27.30 -34.99 -28.50
C GLY A 335 -26.03 -34.16 -28.71
N LEU A 336 -26.09 -32.99 -29.36
CA LEU A 336 -24.91 -32.17 -29.62
C LEU A 336 -24.42 -31.49 -28.33
N MET A 337 -23.13 -31.66 -27.99
CA MET A 337 -22.52 -30.91 -26.89
C MET A 337 -21.88 -29.64 -27.43
N HIS A 338 -22.39 -28.48 -27.01
CA HIS A 338 -21.92 -27.16 -27.46
C HIS A 338 -20.64 -26.68 -26.74
N ILE A 339 -20.19 -27.42 -25.72
CA ILE A 339 -18.95 -27.18 -24.97
C ILE A 339 -18.04 -28.42 -25.05
N SER A 340 -16.73 -28.19 -25.05
CA SER A 340 -15.70 -29.24 -25.05
C SER A 340 -14.93 -29.23 -23.72
N ILE A 341 -15.11 -30.26 -22.90
CA ILE A 341 -14.39 -30.42 -21.62
C ILE A 341 -13.71 -31.79 -21.62
N GLU A 342 -12.43 -31.82 -21.27
CA GLU A 342 -11.61 -33.04 -21.20
C GLU A 342 -11.25 -33.32 -19.75
N ARG A 343 -11.65 -34.48 -19.22
CA ARG A 343 -11.60 -34.78 -17.78
C ARG A 343 -10.21 -34.79 -17.15
N ASN A 344 -9.16 -34.96 -17.96
CA ASN A 344 -7.78 -35.03 -17.50
C ASN A 344 -6.91 -33.86 -18.00
N ASN A 345 -7.50 -32.84 -18.63
CA ASN A 345 -6.73 -31.69 -19.13
C ASN A 345 -7.01 -30.44 -18.31
N VAL A 346 -5.97 -29.95 -17.63
CA VAL A 346 -5.97 -28.65 -16.95
C VAL A 346 -5.60 -27.59 -17.98
N TYR A 347 -6.45 -26.58 -18.15
CA TYR A 347 -6.26 -25.48 -19.09
C TYR A 347 -5.55 -24.31 -18.40
N ASP A 348 -4.44 -23.85 -19.00
CA ASP A 348 -3.83 -22.56 -18.68
C ASP A 348 -4.67 -21.41 -19.27
N ASP A 349 -4.37 -20.17 -18.86
CA ASP A 349 -5.13 -18.96 -19.22
C ASP A 349 -5.28 -18.77 -20.74
N GLY A 350 -6.48 -18.40 -21.18
CA GLY A 350 -6.84 -18.21 -22.60
C GLY A 350 -6.92 -19.49 -23.46
N VAL A 351 -6.34 -20.61 -23.04
CA VAL A 351 -6.30 -21.86 -23.84
C VAL A 351 -7.71 -22.48 -23.98
N PHE A 352 -8.52 -22.37 -22.93
CA PHE A 352 -9.87 -22.90 -22.92
C PHE A 352 -10.77 -22.17 -23.92
N GLU A 353 -10.70 -20.85 -23.98
CA GLU A 353 -11.50 -19.99 -24.86
C GLU A 353 -11.22 -20.27 -26.34
N VAL A 354 -9.95 -20.35 -26.74
CA VAL A 354 -9.55 -20.67 -28.12
C VAL A 354 -10.11 -22.04 -28.52
N LYS A 355 -10.05 -23.03 -27.63
CA LYS A 355 -10.62 -24.37 -27.87
C LYS A 355 -12.14 -24.33 -27.97
N GLN A 356 -12.83 -23.58 -27.10
CA GLN A 356 -14.28 -23.43 -27.20
C GLN A 356 -14.70 -22.71 -28.48
N VAL A 357 -13.96 -21.69 -28.96
CA VAL A 357 -14.28 -20.99 -30.22
C VAL A 357 -14.23 -21.96 -31.40
N SER A 358 -13.15 -22.75 -31.51
CA SER A 358 -13.01 -23.78 -32.55
C SER A 358 -14.11 -24.84 -32.48
N HIS A 359 -14.45 -25.31 -31.28
CA HIS A 359 -15.52 -26.29 -31.07
C HIS A 359 -16.90 -25.73 -31.43
N ARG A 360 -17.22 -24.48 -31.04
CA ARG A 360 -18.50 -23.83 -31.37
C ARG A 360 -18.69 -23.69 -32.88
N ALA A 361 -17.67 -23.25 -33.63
CA ALA A 361 -17.73 -23.16 -35.09
C ALA A 361 -18.03 -24.52 -35.76
N ALA A 362 -17.44 -25.60 -35.24
CA ALA A 362 -17.74 -26.96 -35.69
C ALA A 362 -19.18 -27.40 -35.34
N MET A 363 -19.70 -27.03 -34.17
CA MET A 363 -21.08 -27.34 -33.76
C MET A 363 -22.11 -26.53 -34.55
N GLU A 364 -21.88 -25.24 -34.81
CA GLU A 364 -22.72 -24.43 -35.71
C GLU A 364 -22.80 -25.04 -37.10
N THR A 365 -21.68 -25.50 -37.65
CA THR A 365 -21.63 -26.13 -38.97
C THR A 365 -22.49 -27.40 -39.02
N LYS A 366 -22.39 -28.26 -37.99
CA LYS A 366 -23.25 -29.45 -37.85
C LYS A 366 -24.73 -29.08 -37.68
N LEU A 367 -25.02 -28.02 -36.93
CA LEU A 367 -26.38 -27.58 -36.65
C LEU A 367 -27.05 -26.98 -37.91
N LYS A 368 -26.32 -26.17 -38.68
CA LYS A 368 -26.74 -25.67 -40.01
C LYS A 368 -27.08 -26.83 -40.95
N ALA A 369 -26.20 -27.83 -41.04
CA ALA A 369 -26.41 -29.00 -41.90
C ALA A 369 -27.63 -29.84 -41.48
N ALA A 370 -27.82 -30.07 -40.18
CA ALA A 370 -28.98 -30.79 -39.65
C ALA A 370 -30.30 -30.04 -39.89
N TYR A 371 -30.31 -28.71 -39.68
CA TYR A 371 -31.46 -27.88 -39.96
C TYR A 371 -31.81 -27.85 -41.45
N GLU A 372 -30.81 -27.69 -42.33
CA GLU A 372 -31.03 -27.65 -43.77
C GLU A 372 -31.57 -28.99 -44.31
N ASN A 373 -31.11 -30.12 -43.75
CA ASN A 373 -31.68 -31.43 -44.02
C ASN A 373 -33.17 -31.49 -43.59
N ILE A 374 -33.50 -31.08 -42.36
CA ILE A 374 -34.90 -30.99 -41.89
C ILE A 374 -35.74 -30.10 -42.82
N ARG A 375 -35.23 -28.91 -43.16
CA ARG A 375 -35.92 -27.94 -44.03
C ARG A 375 -36.21 -28.54 -45.41
N SER A 376 -35.20 -29.16 -46.03
CA SER A 376 -35.32 -29.85 -47.32
C SER A 376 -36.32 -31.01 -47.26
N THR A 377 -36.24 -31.87 -46.24
CA THR A 377 -37.16 -33.00 -46.04
C THR A 377 -38.61 -32.54 -45.80
N MET A 378 -38.81 -31.48 -45.02
CA MET A 378 -40.13 -30.86 -44.81
C MET A 378 -40.68 -30.24 -46.11
N SER A 379 -39.83 -29.58 -46.91
CA SER A 379 -40.22 -29.06 -48.23
C SER A 379 -40.57 -30.17 -49.22
N ALA A 380 -39.84 -31.29 -49.23
CA ALA A 380 -40.13 -32.46 -50.06
C ALA A 380 -41.49 -33.08 -49.69
N MET A 381 -41.77 -33.26 -48.38
CA MET A 381 -43.08 -33.72 -47.90
C MET A 381 -44.22 -32.78 -48.32
N TYR A 382 -43.99 -31.46 -48.34
CA TYR A 382 -45.02 -30.50 -48.71
C TYR A 382 -45.50 -30.64 -50.16
N VAL A 383 -44.62 -31.04 -51.09
CA VAL A 383 -44.94 -31.17 -52.53
C VAL A 383 -46.21 -31.98 -52.77
N HIS A 384 -46.38 -33.09 -52.04
CA HIS A 384 -47.54 -33.98 -52.17
C HIS A 384 -48.88 -33.36 -51.73
N PHE A 385 -48.84 -32.29 -50.92
CA PHE A 385 -50.02 -31.60 -50.37
C PHE A 385 -50.28 -30.22 -50.99
N THR A 386 -49.36 -29.68 -51.80
CA THR A 386 -49.48 -28.38 -52.48
C THR A 386 -50.81 -28.18 -53.20
N ALA A 387 -51.29 -29.19 -53.91
CA ALA A 387 -52.56 -29.17 -54.66
C ALA A 387 -53.82 -29.48 -53.80
N GLY A 388 -53.68 -29.56 -52.47
CA GLY A 388 -54.75 -29.90 -51.54
C GLY A 388 -55.66 -28.71 -51.18
N PRO A 389 -56.92 -28.98 -50.75
CA PRO A 389 -57.84 -27.94 -50.30
C PRO A 389 -57.37 -27.26 -49.00
N GLY A 390 -57.95 -26.09 -48.68
CA GLY A 390 -57.51 -25.24 -47.57
C GLY A 390 -57.48 -25.89 -46.18
N ASP A 391 -58.28 -26.94 -45.94
CA ASP A 391 -58.23 -27.70 -44.68
C ASP A 391 -57.00 -28.61 -44.58
N VAL A 392 -56.54 -29.19 -45.71
CA VAL A 392 -55.27 -29.93 -45.78
C VAL A 392 -54.09 -28.98 -45.54
N GLN A 393 -54.14 -27.77 -46.11
CA GLN A 393 -53.14 -26.73 -45.86
C GLN A 393 -53.10 -26.31 -44.36
N ARG A 394 -54.25 -26.24 -43.71
CA ARG A 394 -54.35 -25.93 -42.27
C ARG A 394 -53.78 -27.05 -41.39
N GLU A 395 -54.04 -28.31 -41.71
CA GLU A 395 -53.47 -29.45 -40.98
C GLU A 395 -51.96 -29.63 -41.29
N TRP A 396 -51.49 -29.25 -42.47
CA TRP A 396 -50.05 -29.13 -42.79
C TRP A 396 -49.37 -28.05 -41.92
N ALA A 397 -49.96 -26.85 -41.81
CA ALA A 397 -49.41 -25.79 -40.95
C ALA A 397 -49.27 -26.26 -39.49
N ARG A 398 -50.25 -27.00 -38.96
CA ARG A 398 -50.19 -27.65 -37.62
C ARG A 398 -49.18 -28.81 -37.54
N PHE A 399 -48.82 -29.44 -38.66
CA PHE A 399 -47.76 -30.43 -38.71
C PHE A 399 -46.38 -29.74 -38.65
N VAL A 400 -46.19 -28.66 -39.43
CA VAL A 400 -44.98 -27.81 -39.35
C VAL A 400 -44.80 -27.21 -37.96
N GLU A 401 -45.87 -26.73 -37.32
CA GLU A 401 -45.83 -26.22 -35.93
C GLU A 401 -45.40 -27.28 -34.91
N ARG A 402 -45.89 -28.53 -35.05
CA ARG A 402 -45.45 -29.66 -34.22
C ARG A 402 -43.98 -30.04 -34.48
N ALA A 403 -43.52 -29.98 -35.73
CA ALA A 403 -42.12 -30.20 -36.07
C ALA A 403 -41.21 -29.09 -35.51
N ASP A 404 -41.63 -27.82 -35.60
CA ASP A 404 -40.93 -26.66 -35.03
C ASP A 404 -40.81 -26.76 -33.50
N LYS A 405 -41.89 -27.18 -32.82
CA LYS A 405 -41.85 -27.44 -31.38
C LYS A 405 -40.92 -28.59 -31.01
N THR A 406 -40.91 -29.67 -31.80
CA THR A 406 -40.00 -30.82 -31.59
C THR A 406 -38.53 -30.41 -31.78
N LEU A 407 -38.26 -29.51 -32.73
CA LEU A 407 -36.94 -28.91 -32.94
C LEU A 407 -36.54 -27.99 -31.77
N GLU A 408 -37.45 -27.13 -31.29
CA GLU A 408 -37.23 -26.30 -30.09
C GLU A 408 -36.88 -27.15 -28.87
N ASP A 409 -37.64 -28.21 -28.60
CA ASP A 409 -37.43 -29.09 -27.46
C ASP A 409 -36.09 -29.84 -27.57
N SER A 410 -35.67 -30.17 -28.81
CA SER A 410 -34.36 -30.76 -29.11
C SER A 410 -33.21 -29.77 -28.86
N LEU A 411 -33.34 -28.51 -29.31
CA LEU A 411 -32.39 -27.43 -29.05
C LEU A 411 -32.28 -27.13 -27.55
N ARG A 412 -33.42 -27.04 -26.83
CA ARG A 412 -33.47 -26.85 -25.37
C ARG A 412 -32.70 -27.97 -24.65
N GLN A 413 -32.92 -29.22 -25.06
CA GLN A 413 -32.26 -30.37 -24.46
C GLN A 413 -30.74 -30.40 -24.73
N SER A 414 -30.31 -29.93 -25.90
CA SER A 414 -28.91 -29.77 -26.30
C SER A 414 -28.18 -28.73 -25.44
N VAL A 415 -28.79 -27.54 -25.28
CA VAL A 415 -28.30 -26.46 -24.39
C VAL A 415 -28.28 -26.91 -22.93
N LYS A 416 -29.37 -27.51 -22.42
CA LYS A 416 -29.46 -27.97 -21.02
C LYS A 416 -28.37 -28.99 -20.68
N LYS A 417 -28.10 -29.97 -21.55
CA LYS A 417 -26.98 -30.93 -21.35
C LYS A 417 -25.62 -30.27 -21.37
N SER A 418 -25.39 -29.35 -22.31
CA SER A 418 -24.11 -28.64 -22.45
C SER A 418 -23.79 -27.81 -21.19
N LEU A 419 -24.79 -27.11 -20.64
CA LEU A 419 -24.67 -26.37 -19.38
C LEU A 419 -24.56 -27.30 -18.16
N GLN A 420 -25.22 -28.46 -18.17
CA GLN A 420 -25.06 -29.46 -17.12
C GLN A 420 -23.65 -30.05 -17.08
N GLU A 421 -22.99 -30.29 -18.22
CA GLU A 421 -21.60 -30.77 -18.24
C GLU A 421 -20.63 -29.70 -17.71
N LEU A 422 -20.83 -28.41 -18.06
CA LEU A 422 -20.10 -27.30 -17.46
C LEU A 422 -20.33 -27.20 -15.95
N SER A 423 -21.58 -27.34 -15.50
CA SER A 423 -21.93 -27.34 -14.09
C SER A 423 -21.28 -28.50 -13.32
N LYS A 424 -21.17 -29.69 -13.92
CA LYS A 424 -20.48 -30.84 -13.32
C LYS A 424 -18.97 -30.64 -13.24
N ALA A 425 -18.37 -30.02 -14.25
CA ALA A 425 -16.94 -29.73 -14.24
C ALA A 425 -16.56 -28.74 -13.13
N ILE A 426 -17.47 -27.83 -12.76
CA ILE A 426 -17.26 -26.81 -11.72
C ILE A 426 -17.68 -27.30 -10.32
N ASN A 427 -18.85 -27.93 -10.19
CA ASN A 427 -19.44 -28.29 -8.89
C ASN A 427 -19.20 -29.76 -8.48
N GLY A 428 -18.67 -30.59 -9.38
CA GLY A 428 -18.68 -32.04 -9.25
C GLY A 428 -20.04 -32.65 -9.60
N ASP A 429 -20.15 -33.95 -9.36
CA ASP A 429 -21.42 -34.70 -9.35
C ASP A 429 -21.67 -35.19 -7.92
N ALA A 430 -22.89 -35.62 -7.58
CA ALA A 430 -23.29 -35.98 -6.22
C ALA A 430 -22.56 -37.20 -5.59
N LYS A 431 -21.51 -37.70 -6.24
CA LYS A 431 -20.65 -38.83 -5.84
C LYS A 431 -19.16 -38.59 -6.03
N THR A 432 -18.75 -37.50 -6.69
CA THR A 432 -17.37 -37.25 -7.12
C THR A 432 -17.09 -35.76 -7.16
N ASP A 433 -16.04 -35.35 -6.44
CA ASP A 433 -15.53 -33.99 -6.45
C ASP A 433 -15.12 -33.55 -7.88
N PRO A 434 -15.19 -32.24 -8.20
CA PRO A 434 -14.76 -31.75 -9.51
C PRO A 434 -13.27 -32.01 -9.74
N HIS A 435 -12.92 -32.46 -10.94
CA HIS A 435 -11.52 -32.54 -11.37
C HIS A 435 -10.96 -31.13 -11.69
N PRO A 436 -9.65 -30.89 -11.48
CA PRO A 436 -9.04 -29.62 -11.85
C PRO A 436 -9.19 -29.36 -13.35
N LEU A 437 -9.78 -28.21 -13.67
CA LEU A 437 -10.07 -27.75 -15.02
C LEU A 437 -9.20 -26.56 -15.42
N PHE A 438 -8.92 -25.63 -14.51
CA PHE A 438 -8.09 -24.44 -14.79
C PHE A 438 -6.83 -24.44 -13.94
N ARG A 439 -5.69 -24.06 -14.54
CA ARG A 439 -4.47 -23.72 -13.79
C ARG A 439 -4.49 -22.24 -13.45
N VAL A 440 -4.13 -21.93 -12.22
CA VAL A 440 -3.99 -20.57 -11.72
C VAL A 440 -2.67 -20.47 -10.99
N HIS A 441 -1.85 -19.51 -11.39
CA HIS A 441 -0.58 -19.23 -10.74
C HIS A 441 -0.79 -18.30 -9.55
N VAL A 442 -0.11 -18.54 -8.43
CA VAL A 442 0.01 -17.56 -7.36
C VAL A 442 1.24 -16.72 -7.62
N ILE A 443 1.06 -15.39 -7.67
CA ILE A 443 2.12 -14.42 -7.91
C ILE A 443 2.20 -13.39 -6.79
N LEU A 444 3.37 -12.78 -6.63
CA LEU A 444 3.60 -11.64 -5.76
C LEU A 444 3.83 -10.41 -6.64
N GLU A 445 2.82 -9.55 -6.76
CA GLU A 445 2.83 -8.36 -7.61
C GLU A 445 2.40 -7.14 -6.78
N ASP A 446 3.09 -6.01 -6.92
CA ASP A 446 2.91 -4.79 -6.11
C ASP A 446 2.81 -5.01 -4.58
N GLY A 447 3.51 -6.03 -4.06
CA GLY A 447 3.54 -6.38 -2.64
C GLY A 447 2.31 -7.13 -2.13
N LYS A 448 1.44 -7.62 -3.03
CA LYS A 448 0.28 -8.47 -2.70
C LYS A 448 0.42 -9.85 -3.33
N VAL A 449 0.00 -10.86 -2.59
CA VAL A 449 -0.11 -12.24 -3.10
C VAL A 449 -1.48 -12.37 -3.73
N GLU A 450 -1.52 -12.49 -5.06
CA GLU A 450 -2.76 -12.56 -5.85
C GLU A 450 -2.69 -13.72 -6.85
N PHE A 451 -3.85 -14.07 -7.42
CA PHE A 451 -3.99 -15.14 -8.40
C PHE A 451 -3.92 -14.58 -9.82
N ASN A 452 -3.18 -15.26 -10.70
CA ASN A 452 -3.13 -14.97 -12.13
C ASN A 452 -3.49 -16.24 -12.94
N PRO A 453 -4.61 -16.24 -13.69
CA PRO A 453 -5.60 -15.18 -13.81
C PRO A 453 -6.43 -14.98 -12.52
N LEU A 454 -6.92 -13.76 -12.31
CA LEU A 454 -7.81 -13.46 -11.18
C LEU A 454 -9.11 -14.27 -11.26
N MET A 455 -9.69 -14.60 -10.10
CA MET A 455 -10.93 -15.37 -10.05
C MET A 455 -12.13 -14.66 -10.71
N VAL A 456 -12.09 -13.32 -10.80
CA VAL A 456 -13.06 -12.52 -11.57
C VAL A 456 -12.93 -12.82 -13.07
N ASN A 457 -11.71 -12.95 -13.60
CA ASN A 457 -11.44 -13.26 -15.00
C ASN A 457 -11.94 -14.66 -15.34
N LEU A 458 -11.63 -15.66 -14.50
CA LEU A 458 -12.18 -17.02 -14.65
C LEU A 458 -13.71 -17.04 -14.60
N THR A 459 -14.32 -16.27 -13.69
CA THR A 459 -15.78 -16.14 -13.60
C THR A 459 -16.37 -15.50 -14.86
N GLN A 460 -15.71 -14.49 -15.44
CA GLN A 460 -16.12 -13.87 -16.69
C GLN A 460 -15.95 -14.81 -17.89
N MET A 461 -14.84 -15.57 -17.96
CA MET A 461 -14.63 -16.62 -18.97
C MET A 461 -15.74 -17.69 -18.90
N VAL A 462 -16.01 -18.27 -17.71
CA VAL A 462 -17.06 -19.29 -17.52
C VAL A 462 -18.43 -18.74 -17.90
N ASN A 463 -18.77 -17.51 -17.47
CA ASN A 463 -20.02 -16.85 -17.85
C ASN A 463 -20.11 -16.57 -19.36
N THR A 464 -18.98 -16.28 -20.01
CA THR A 464 -18.92 -16.08 -21.46
C THR A 464 -19.11 -17.40 -22.19
N ALA A 465 -18.41 -18.47 -21.80
CA ALA A 465 -18.62 -19.81 -22.34
C ALA A 465 -20.07 -20.30 -22.16
N ALA A 466 -20.69 -20.02 -21.00
CA ALA A 466 -22.09 -20.34 -20.75
C ALA A 466 -23.06 -19.56 -21.65
N LYS A 467 -22.84 -18.26 -21.89
CA LYS A 467 -23.62 -17.45 -22.86
C LYS A 467 -23.42 -17.92 -24.30
N GLU A 468 -22.19 -18.23 -24.66
CA GLU A 468 -21.81 -18.65 -26.00
C GLU A 468 -22.45 -20.00 -26.41
N ILE A 469 -22.79 -20.88 -25.46
CA ILE A 469 -23.61 -22.08 -25.72
C ILE A 469 -24.99 -21.70 -26.32
N PHE A 470 -25.60 -20.58 -25.91
CA PHE A 470 -26.85 -20.10 -26.50
C PHE A 470 -26.63 -19.45 -27.87
N ASN A 471 -25.50 -18.78 -28.10
CA ASN A 471 -25.21 -18.14 -29.38
C ASN A 471 -25.18 -19.17 -30.53
N VAL A 472 -24.69 -20.39 -30.28
CA VAL A 472 -24.72 -21.50 -31.27
C VAL A 472 -26.13 -21.81 -31.78
N ILE A 473 -27.19 -21.69 -30.96
CA ILE A 473 -28.57 -21.98 -31.38
C ILE A 473 -29.25 -20.81 -32.11
N SER A 474 -28.69 -19.58 -32.05
CA SER A 474 -29.25 -18.40 -32.74
C SER A 474 -29.24 -18.54 -34.27
N VAL A 475 -28.37 -19.41 -34.77
CA VAL A 475 -28.15 -19.75 -36.18
C VAL A 475 -29.36 -20.43 -36.84
N VAL A 476 -30.29 -20.98 -36.05
CA VAL A 476 -31.41 -21.79 -36.55
C VAL A 476 -32.71 -20.95 -36.60
N PRO A 477 -33.29 -20.70 -37.80
CA PRO A 477 -34.57 -20.01 -37.91
C PRO A 477 -35.78 -20.95 -37.69
N ARG A 478 -36.93 -20.37 -37.29
CA ARG A 478 -38.20 -21.10 -37.11
C ARG A 478 -38.64 -21.75 -38.44
N LEU A 479 -38.96 -23.05 -38.40
CA LEU A 479 -39.46 -23.82 -39.56
C LEU A 479 -40.79 -23.28 -40.08
N THR A 480 -41.62 -22.71 -39.19
CA THR A 480 -42.91 -22.11 -39.55
C THR A 480 -42.79 -20.91 -40.50
N ALA A 481 -41.66 -20.20 -40.47
CA ALA A 481 -41.38 -19.07 -41.36
C ALA A 481 -40.78 -19.54 -42.70
N THR A 482 -39.94 -20.58 -42.70
CA THR A 482 -39.15 -21.01 -43.87
C THR A 482 -39.86 -22.04 -44.75
N VAL A 483 -40.75 -22.87 -44.19
CA VAL A 483 -41.42 -23.97 -44.92
C VAL A 483 -42.76 -23.54 -45.53
N ASN A 484 -43.45 -22.56 -44.94
CA ASN A 484 -44.82 -22.17 -45.34
C ASN A 484 -44.90 -21.03 -46.38
N GLY A 485 -43.77 -20.52 -46.86
CA GLY A 485 -43.71 -19.66 -48.05
C GLY A 485 -44.55 -18.38 -48.03
N ARG A 486 -44.19 -17.41 -47.17
CA ARG A 486 -44.37 -15.98 -47.51
C ARG A 486 -43.06 -15.45 -48.04
N ALA A 487 -42.86 -15.55 -49.35
CA ALA A 487 -41.84 -14.80 -50.06
C ALA A 487 -42.43 -13.42 -50.40
N ASP A 488 -42.10 -12.41 -49.60
CA ASP A 488 -42.06 -11.03 -50.08
C ASP A 488 -40.60 -10.69 -50.39
N ASP A 489 -40.37 -10.22 -51.62
CA ASP A 489 -39.05 -10.16 -52.24
C ASP A 489 -38.38 -8.81 -51.95
N HIS A 490 -37.46 -8.79 -50.97
CA HIS A 490 -36.48 -7.70 -50.87
C HIS A 490 -35.11 -8.18 -50.37
N PRO A 491 -34.03 -8.00 -51.15
CA PRO A 491 -32.69 -8.44 -50.76
C PRO A 491 -32.06 -7.46 -49.78
N PRO A 492 -31.41 -7.93 -48.69
CA PRO A 492 -30.47 -7.10 -47.96
C PRO A 492 -29.20 -6.92 -48.81
N GLN A 493 -28.86 -5.68 -49.18
CA GLN A 493 -27.58 -5.41 -49.81
C GLN A 493 -26.40 -5.67 -48.85
N PRO A 494 -25.24 -6.12 -49.36
CA PRO A 494 -24.07 -6.38 -48.53
C PRO A 494 -23.33 -5.07 -48.18
N SER A 495 -23.17 -4.79 -46.89
CA SER A 495 -22.28 -3.72 -46.42
C SER A 495 -20.82 -4.15 -46.56
N THR A 496 -20.18 -3.74 -47.67
CA THR A 496 -18.73 -3.89 -47.86
C THR A 496 -17.94 -3.01 -46.90
N THR A 497 -16.91 -3.59 -46.28
CA THR A 497 -15.84 -2.88 -45.58
C THR A 497 -15.18 -1.84 -46.48
N THR A 498 -14.98 -0.61 -46.00
CA THR A 498 -13.96 0.29 -46.56
C THR A 498 -13.37 1.16 -45.44
N THR A 499 -12.06 1.04 -45.27
CA THR A 499 -11.21 1.84 -44.38
C THR A 499 -10.95 3.21 -45.02
N ILE A 500 -10.88 4.30 -44.24
CA ILE A 500 -9.89 5.42 -44.36
C ILE A 500 -10.18 6.54 -43.32
N THR A 501 -9.19 6.69 -42.43
CA THR A 501 -8.63 7.88 -41.74
C THR A 501 -9.31 9.28 -41.72
N THR A 502 -9.23 9.90 -40.52
CA THR A 502 -9.07 11.36 -40.18
C THR A 502 -10.06 12.38 -40.77
N ASP A 503 -10.74 13.22 -39.98
CA ASP A 503 -10.10 14.27 -39.16
C ASP A 503 -10.97 14.82 -38.00
N ALA A 504 -10.37 15.59 -37.10
CA ALA A 504 -11.03 16.43 -36.08
C ALA A 504 -11.23 17.89 -36.62
N PRO A 505 -11.84 18.88 -35.93
CA PRO A 505 -12.23 18.91 -34.50
C PRO A 505 -13.58 19.62 -34.16
N THR A 506 -13.81 19.77 -32.83
CA THR A 506 -14.35 20.95 -32.09
C THR A 506 -15.56 20.65 -31.15
N GLN A 507 -15.33 20.86 -29.85
CA GLN A 507 -16.29 20.91 -28.71
C GLN A 507 -17.01 22.30 -28.63
N PRO A 508 -17.76 22.74 -27.56
CA PRO A 508 -18.18 22.15 -26.26
C PRO A 508 -19.74 22.29 -26.04
N VAL A 509 -20.39 22.19 -24.85
CA VAL A 509 -20.03 22.07 -23.40
C VAL A 509 -21.10 21.24 -22.65
N ASP A 510 -20.80 20.86 -21.40
CA ASP A 510 -21.70 20.61 -20.22
C ASP A 510 -22.90 19.62 -20.30
N GLY A 511 -23.22 18.86 -19.24
CA GLY A 511 -22.55 18.74 -17.93
C GLY A 511 -23.28 17.85 -16.92
N SER A 512 -22.62 17.65 -15.76
CA SER A 512 -23.12 17.16 -14.45
C SER A 512 -23.85 15.81 -14.30
N GLU A 513 -23.24 14.97 -13.45
CA GLU A 513 -23.87 14.18 -12.36
C GLU A 513 -24.89 13.06 -12.70
N SER A 514 -25.16 12.08 -11.82
CA SER A 514 -24.41 11.28 -10.84
C SER A 514 -25.44 10.30 -10.25
N ALA A 515 -24.97 9.17 -9.73
CA ALA A 515 -25.67 8.21 -8.85
C ALA A 515 -27.20 8.32 -8.63
N THR A 516 -27.95 7.27 -8.99
CA THR A 516 -28.83 6.58 -8.02
C THR A 516 -29.29 5.19 -8.49
N SER A 517 -29.31 4.24 -7.55
CA SER A 517 -30.11 3.02 -7.63
C SER A 517 -31.61 3.35 -7.61
N PRO A 518 -32.46 2.46 -8.14
CA PRO A 518 -33.68 2.16 -7.40
C PRO A 518 -33.96 0.65 -7.28
N THR A 519 -33.96 0.21 -6.02
CA THR A 519 -35.07 -0.43 -5.32
C THR A 519 -36.22 -0.98 -6.16
N ALA A 520 -36.56 -2.25 -5.91
CA ALA A 520 -37.75 -2.91 -6.45
C ALA A 520 -39.06 -2.24 -6.02
N VAL A 521 -40.02 -2.11 -6.95
CA VAL A 521 -41.45 -1.89 -6.65
C VAL A 521 -42.31 -2.83 -7.50
N VAL A 522 -42.98 -3.72 -6.76
CA VAL A 522 -44.34 -4.27 -6.93
C VAL A 522 -44.99 -4.28 -8.34
N ALA A 523 -45.49 -5.46 -8.71
CA ALA A 523 -46.27 -5.71 -9.92
C ALA A 523 -47.65 -5.02 -9.95
N GLY A 524 -48.14 -4.71 -11.16
CA GLY A 524 -49.58 -4.52 -11.39
C GLY A 524 -49.98 -3.54 -12.49
N ALA A 525 -50.00 -3.99 -13.75
CA ALA A 525 -50.92 -3.45 -14.77
C ALA A 525 -51.00 -4.42 -15.97
N ALA A 526 -52.14 -5.10 -16.13
CA ALA A 526 -52.50 -5.71 -17.39
C ALA A 526 -53.20 -4.66 -18.26
N THR A 527 -52.69 -4.39 -19.47
CA THR A 527 -53.40 -3.59 -20.46
C THR A 527 -53.33 -4.28 -21.82
N THR A 528 -54.49 -4.70 -22.31
CA THR A 528 -54.68 -5.31 -23.62
C THR A 528 -54.34 -4.35 -24.76
N SER A 529 -53.46 -4.76 -25.67
CA SER A 529 -53.37 -4.16 -27.01
C SER A 529 -53.00 -5.20 -28.08
N SER A 530 -53.79 -5.22 -29.15
CA SER A 530 -53.56 -5.82 -30.48
C SER A 530 -52.59 -7.01 -30.59
N SER A 531 -53.14 -8.22 -30.71
CA SER A 531 -52.42 -9.44 -31.07
C SER A 531 -51.95 -9.45 -32.54
N GLY A 532 -50.73 -8.98 -32.80
CA GLY A 532 -49.91 -9.43 -33.93
C GLY A 532 -48.96 -10.52 -33.44
N SER A 533 -49.00 -11.73 -34.02
CA SER A 533 -48.20 -12.86 -33.53
C SER A 533 -46.73 -12.76 -33.95
N HIS A 534 -45.92 -12.01 -33.20
CA HIS A 534 -44.47 -12.17 -33.26
C HIS A 534 -44.06 -13.51 -32.64
N THR A 535 -43.76 -14.50 -33.48
CA THR A 535 -43.20 -15.78 -33.04
C THR A 535 -41.77 -15.59 -32.53
N SER A 536 -41.60 -15.67 -31.20
CA SER A 536 -40.30 -15.53 -30.53
C SER A 536 -39.25 -16.52 -31.08
N SER A 537 -37.99 -16.08 -31.19
CA SER A 537 -36.89 -16.94 -31.68
C SER A 537 -36.64 -18.12 -30.72
N PHE A 538 -36.03 -19.20 -31.23
CA PHE A 538 -35.63 -20.33 -30.37
C PHE A 538 -34.70 -19.86 -29.23
N TYR A 539 -33.74 -18.97 -29.54
CA TYR A 539 -32.85 -18.34 -28.57
C TYR A 539 -33.62 -17.71 -27.39
N GLN A 540 -34.56 -16.80 -27.68
CA GLN A 540 -35.26 -16.06 -26.64
C GLN A 540 -36.19 -16.95 -25.81
N SER A 541 -36.73 -18.03 -26.40
CA SER A 541 -37.54 -19.01 -25.66
C SER A 541 -36.73 -19.96 -24.78
N ILE A 542 -35.47 -20.24 -25.14
CA ILE A 542 -34.60 -21.20 -24.43
C ILE A 542 -33.75 -20.48 -23.36
N PHE A 543 -33.36 -19.23 -23.60
CA PHE A 543 -32.60 -18.41 -22.65
C PHE A 543 -33.39 -18.09 -21.37
N ASN A 544 -34.71 -17.89 -21.49
CA ASN A 544 -35.61 -17.59 -20.37
C ASN A 544 -36.21 -18.85 -19.71
N ASP A 545 -35.68 -20.04 -20.02
CA ASP A 545 -36.19 -21.31 -19.50
C ASP A 545 -35.76 -21.52 -18.03
N GLU A 546 -36.74 -21.71 -17.14
CA GLU A 546 -36.53 -21.82 -15.69
C GLU A 546 -35.52 -22.92 -15.31
N GLU A 547 -35.57 -24.05 -16.02
CA GLU A 547 -34.70 -25.20 -15.77
C GLU A 547 -33.26 -24.96 -16.22
N ILE A 548 -33.06 -24.10 -17.21
CA ILE A 548 -31.74 -23.68 -17.67
C ILE A 548 -31.18 -22.60 -16.75
N LEU A 549 -32.01 -21.64 -16.32
CA LEU A 549 -31.62 -20.61 -15.36
C LEU A 549 -31.18 -21.21 -14.01
N LYS A 550 -31.83 -22.27 -13.53
CA LYS A 550 -31.38 -23.04 -12.34
C LYS A 550 -29.96 -23.59 -12.49
N VAL A 551 -29.60 -24.11 -13.66
CA VAL A 551 -28.24 -24.63 -13.93
C VAL A 551 -27.21 -23.50 -13.96
N LEU A 552 -27.55 -22.35 -14.55
CA LEU A 552 -26.68 -21.16 -14.54
C LEU A 552 -26.43 -20.63 -13.12
N VAL A 553 -27.48 -20.55 -12.29
CA VAL A 553 -27.33 -20.17 -10.87
C VAL A 553 -26.45 -21.17 -10.12
N HIS A 554 -26.59 -22.47 -10.40
CA HIS A 554 -25.75 -23.50 -9.79
C HIS A 554 -24.27 -23.37 -10.19
N ILE A 555 -23.97 -23.04 -11.46
CA ILE A 555 -22.61 -22.70 -11.93
C ILE A 555 -22.06 -21.48 -11.17
N MET A 556 -22.83 -20.39 -11.07
CA MET A 556 -22.40 -19.16 -10.40
C MET A 556 -22.11 -19.38 -8.90
N ASN A 557 -22.93 -20.19 -8.23
CA ASN A 557 -22.69 -20.57 -6.83
C ASN A 557 -21.37 -21.36 -6.66
N GLY A 558 -21.03 -22.24 -7.61
CA GLY A 558 -19.76 -22.96 -7.66
C GLY A 558 -18.53 -22.06 -7.80
N MET A 559 -18.59 -21.11 -8.73
CA MET A 559 -17.55 -20.09 -8.89
C MET A 559 -17.37 -19.29 -7.58
N SER A 560 -18.48 -18.90 -6.94
CA SER A 560 -18.46 -18.10 -5.71
C SER A 560 -17.92 -18.85 -4.49
N ALA A 561 -18.26 -20.14 -4.37
CA ALA A 561 -17.72 -21.02 -3.32
C ALA A 561 -16.20 -21.23 -3.49
N SER A 562 -15.76 -21.52 -4.72
CA SER A 562 -14.33 -21.69 -5.03
C SER A 562 -13.53 -20.42 -4.82
N ALA A 563 -14.09 -19.26 -5.18
CA ALA A 563 -13.48 -17.95 -4.89
C ALA A 563 -13.23 -17.73 -3.39
N THR A 564 -14.17 -18.20 -2.54
CA THR A 564 -14.06 -18.06 -1.09
C THR A 564 -12.95 -18.96 -0.51
N GLU A 565 -12.84 -20.20 -0.96
CA GLU A 565 -11.74 -21.09 -0.52
C GLU A 565 -10.37 -20.66 -1.07
N LEU A 566 -10.31 -20.18 -2.31
CA LEU A 566 -9.10 -19.56 -2.87
C LEU A 566 -8.64 -18.34 -2.05
N GLN A 567 -9.56 -17.48 -1.62
CA GLN A 567 -9.21 -16.32 -0.79
C GLN A 567 -8.64 -16.73 0.57
N LYS A 568 -9.15 -17.82 1.19
CA LYS A 568 -8.56 -18.39 2.40
C LYS A 568 -7.15 -18.95 2.13
N TYR A 569 -6.92 -19.57 0.97
CA TYR A 569 -5.61 -20.09 0.59
C TYR A 569 -4.56 -18.98 0.42
N LEU A 570 -4.92 -17.80 -0.09
CA LEU A 570 -3.99 -16.64 -0.09
C LEU A 570 -3.57 -16.25 1.35
N GLY A 571 -4.51 -16.30 2.30
CA GLY A 571 -4.25 -16.02 3.72
C GLY A 571 -3.26 -16.99 4.39
N TYR A 572 -3.03 -18.19 3.83
CA TYR A 572 -1.97 -19.09 4.32
C TYR A 572 -0.56 -18.51 4.12
N TRP A 573 -0.35 -17.76 3.03
CA TRP A 573 0.95 -17.18 2.69
C TRP A 573 1.29 -15.92 3.48
N ASP A 574 0.33 -15.33 4.21
CA ASP A 574 0.57 -14.18 5.09
C ASP A 574 1.60 -14.47 6.21
N LYS A 575 1.86 -15.75 6.53
CA LYS A 575 2.94 -16.15 7.46
C LYS A 575 4.34 -15.69 6.99
N TYR A 576 4.52 -15.48 5.69
CA TYR A 576 5.76 -15.00 5.07
C TYR A 576 5.78 -13.48 4.78
N LYS A 577 4.68 -12.75 5.06
CA LYS A 577 4.45 -11.34 4.68
C LYS A 577 5.57 -10.36 5.03
N LEU A 578 6.31 -10.63 6.10
CA LEU A 578 7.43 -9.80 6.54
C LEU A 578 8.62 -9.81 5.56
N LEU A 579 8.73 -10.82 4.68
CA LEU A 579 9.80 -10.92 3.67
C LEU A 579 9.71 -9.85 2.59
N TRP A 580 8.50 -9.45 2.20
CA TRP A 580 8.29 -8.50 1.10
C TRP A 580 7.70 -7.15 1.52
N ASN A 581 6.92 -7.11 2.61
CA ASN A 581 6.26 -5.89 3.06
C ASN A 581 7.17 -4.94 3.88
N GLN A 582 8.43 -5.33 4.15
CA GLN A 582 9.40 -4.47 4.83
C GLN A 582 10.37 -3.81 3.83
N ASP A 583 10.56 -2.50 3.97
CA ASP A 583 11.63 -1.77 3.29
C ASP A 583 13.00 -2.29 3.78
N LYS A 584 13.66 -3.05 2.90
CA LYS A 584 14.97 -3.66 3.15
C LYS A 584 16.04 -2.62 3.50
N GLN A 585 16.02 -1.42 2.90
CA GLN A 585 16.99 -0.37 3.22
C GLN A 585 16.68 0.34 4.54
N ALA A 586 15.41 0.62 4.86
CA ALA A 586 15.05 1.18 6.16
C ALA A 586 15.38 0.23 7.31
N PHE A 587 15.16 -1.08 7.13
CA PHE A 587 15.57 -2.10 8.10
C PHE A 587 17.09 -2.09 8.30
N ILE A 588 17.87 -2.23 7.23
CA ILE A 588 19.34 -2.30 7.29
C ILE A 588 19.95 -1.04 7.92
N ARG A 589 19.43 0.16 7.62
CA ARG A 589 19.86 1.41 8.29
C ARG A 589 19.59 1.42 9.80
N ARG A 590 18.45 0.87 10.24
CA ARG A 590 18.14 0.71 11.68
C ARG A 590 19.02 -0.37 12.32
N TYR A 591 19.31 -1.45 11.61
CA TYR A 591 20.16 -2.55 12.06
C TYR A 591 21.60 -2.09 12.29
N ALA A 592 22.18 -1.38 11.32
CA ALA A 592 23.51 -0.77 11.42
C ALA A 592 23.59 0.21 12.61
N LYS A 593 22.61 1.13 12.75
CA LYS A 593 22.57 2.09 13.87
C LYS A 593 22.43 1.42 15.24
N ALA A 594 21.86 0.21 15.31
CA ALA A 594 21.72 -0.53 16.57
C ALA A 594 23.00 -1.27 17.00
N ASN A 595 24.08 -1.24 16.20
CA ASN A 595 25.37 -1.86 16.45
C ASN A 595 25.25 -3.28 17.05
N ARG A 596 24.54 -4.16 16.34
CA ARG A 596 24.24 -5.52 16.81
C ARG A 596 25.50 -6.39 16.90
N PRO A 597 25.63 -7.26 17.93
CA PRO A 597 26.77 -8.16 18.05
C PRO A 597 26.78 -9.19 16.91
N LEU A 598 27.96 -9.70 16.57
CA LEU A 598 28.16 -10.65 15.46
C LEU A 598 27.26 -11.90 15.54
N GLN A 599 27.03 -12.41 16.73
CA GLN A 599 26.13 -13.56 16.95
C GLN A 599 24.69 -13.28 16.49
N GLN A 600 24.23 -12.03 16.56
CA GLN A 600 22.90 -11.64 16.11
C GLN A 600 22.80 -11.64 14.58
N PHE A 601 23.86 -11.21 13.86
CA PHE A 601 23.93 -11.35 12.41
C PHE A 601 23.79 -12.82 11.99
N ARG A 602 24.52 -13.75 12.65
CA ARG A 602 24.43 -15.18 12.37
C ARG A 602 23.01 -15.73 12.58
N VAL A 603 22.38 -15.40 13.71
CA VAL A 603 21.00 -15.83 14.02
C VAL A 603 19.98 -15.27 13.02
N ASP A 604 20.10 -13.99 12.63
CA ASP A 604 19.18 -13.37 11.68
C ASP A 604 19.36 -13.92 10.25
N ILE A 605 20.60 -14.18 9.81
CA ILE A 605 20.88 -14.81 8.51
C ILE A 605 20.35 -16.25 8.48
N GLU A 606 20.64 -17.06 9.50
CA GLU A 606 20.20 -18.46 9.55
C GLU A 606 18.67 -18.56 9.59
N ARG A 607 17.99 -17.65 10.28
CA ARG A 607 16.52 -17.54 10.25
C ARG A 607 15.96 -17.31 8.84
N TYR A 608 16.60 -16.48 8.02
CA TYR A 608 16.18 -16.30 6.62
C TYR A 608 16.48 -17.54 5.77
N ARG A 609 17.56 -18.27 6.07
CA ARG A 609 17.91 -19.56 5.44
C ARG A 609 16.91 -20.67 5.78
N GLU A 610 16.51 -20.78 7.04
CA GLU A 610 15.44 -21.68 7.50
C GLU A 610 14.10 -21.35 6.81
N GLN A 611 13.77 -20.06 6.67
CA GLN A 611 12.59 -19.62 5.92
C GLN A 611 12.69 -20.00 4.43
N GLN A 612 13.86 -19.84 3.80
CA GLN A 612 14.10 -20.25 2.41
C GLN A 612 13.86 -21.75 2.22
N VAL A 613 14.40 -22.60 3.11
CA VAL A 613 14.16 -24.06 3.09
C VAL A 613 12.69 -24.39 3.35
N SER A 614 12.04 -23.71 4.30
CA SER A 614 10.61 -23.86 4.57
C SER A 614 9.76 -23.56 3.34
N ILE A 615 10.03 -22.44 2.64
CA ILE A 615 9.34 -22.06 1.40
C ILE A 615 9.59 -23.11 0.30
N GLN A 616 10.82 -23.60 0.14
CA GLN A 616 11.16 -24.61 -0.85
C GLN A 616 10.43 -25.94 -0.62
N ASN A 617 10.18 -26.31 0.65
CA ASN A 617 9.46 -27.51 1.05
C ASN A 617 7.93 -27.41 0.96
N GLU A 618 7.33 -26.23 0.76
CA GLU A 618 5.89 -26.10 0.49
C GLU A 618 5.50 -26.81 -0.81
N ASP A 619 4.26 -27.31 -0.93
CA ASP A 619 3.81 -27.97 -2.16
C ASP A 619 3.80 -27.02 -3.37
N LEU A 620 4.31 -27.51 -4.51
CA LEU A 620 4.33 -26.77 -5.79
C LEU A 620 2.93 -26.60 -6.39
N THR A 621 2.07 -27.59 -6.20
CA THR A 621 0.70 -27.60 -6.75
C THR A 621 -0.30 -28.04 -5.70
N ASN A 622 -1.37 -27.28 -5.54
CA ASN A 622 -2.53 -27.66 -4.73
C ASN A 622 -3.80 -27.66 -5.61
N THR A 623 -4.83 -28.41 -5.24
CA THR A 623 -6.11 -28.43 -5.99
C THR A 623 -7.25 -28.03 -5.07
N ILE A 624 -7.96 -26.97 -5.44
CA ILE A 624 -9.17 -26.50 -4.76
C ILE A 624 -10.31 -26.55 -5.77
N ASN A 625 -11.24 -27.48 -5.57
CA ASN A 625 -12.33 -27.78 -6.50
C ASN A 625 -11.79 -27.98 -7.94
N PHE A 626 -12.35 -27.27 -8.91
CA PHE A 626 -11.94 -27.30 -10.32
C PHE A 626 -10.69 -26.47 -10.65
N ILE A 627 -9.93 -25.99 -9.66
CA ILE A 627 -8.78 -25.11 -9.87
C ILE A 627 -7.50 -25.76 -9.32
N GLN A 628 -6.53 -25.98 -10.22
CA GLN A 628 -5.15 -26.34 -9.88
C GLN A 628 -4.36 -25.05 -9.62
N ILE A 629 -3.98 -24.85 -8.37
CA ILE A 629 -3.14 -23.75 -7.93
C ILE A 629 -1.68 -24.15 -8.12
N ASP A 630 -0.91 -23.31 -8.80
CA ASP A 630 0.54 -23.46 -8.98
C ASP A 630 1.26 -22.35 -8.20
N THR A 631 2.10 -22.74 -7.25
CA THR A 631 2.82 -21.83 -6.34
C THR A 631 4.24 -21.53 -6.81
N HIS A 632 4.68 -22.06 -7.96
CA HIS A 632 6.07 -21.97 -8.43
C HIS A 632 6.60 -20.52 -8.47
N PHE A 633 5.84 -19.59 -9.07
CA PHE A 633 6.24 -18.19 -9.18
C PHE A 633 6.29 -17.48 -7.82
N LEU A 634 5.30 -17.68 -6.95
CA LEU A 634 5.33 -17.17 -5.59
C LEU A 634 6.54 -17.72 -4.82
N LYS A 635 6.78 -19.04 -4.85
CA LYS A 635 7.93 -19.67 -4.18
C LYS A 635 9.26 -19.10 -4.68
N ALA A 636 9.43 -18.94 -5.99
CA ALA A 636 10.62 -18.33 -6.58
C ALA A 636 10.82 -16.88 -6.10
N SER A 637 9.76 -16.07 -6.09
CA SER A 637 9.79 -14.69 -5.60
C SER A 637 10.10 -14.60 -4.10
N LEU A 638 9.50 -15.44 -3.26
CA LEU A 638 9.78 -15.48 -1.82
C LEU A 638 11.21 -15.94 -1.52
N VAL A 639 11.73 -16.91 -2.28
CA VAL A 639 13.13 -17.34 -2.20
C VAL A 639 14.07 -16.19 -2.62
N ASP A 640 13.80 -15.48 -3.71
CA ASP A 640 14.58 -14.31 -4.11
C ASP A 640 14.56 -13.22 -3.00
N HIS A 641 13.40 -12.98 -2.37
CA HIS A 641 13.32 -12.10 -1.21
C HIS A 641 14.21 -12.56 -0.04
N THR A 642 14.28 -13.85 0.28
CA THR A 642 15.21 -14.36 1.31
C THR A 642 16.68 -14.18 0.92
N VAL A 643 17.03 -14.43 -0.34
CA VAL A 643 18.40 -14.22 -0.88
C VAL A 643 18.78 -12.74 -0.80
N GLN A 644 17.86 -11.82 -1.15
CA GLN A 644 18.07 -10.39 -0.99
C GLN A 644 18.27 -9.97 0.48
N TRP A 645 17.54 -10.56 1.43
CA TRP A 645 17.73 -10.28 2.87
C TRP A 645 19.10 -10.74 3.36
N ILE A 646 19.49 -11.99 3.03
CA ILE A 646 20.81 -12.55 3.36
C ILE A 646 21.91 -11.67 2.75
N GLY A 647 21.83 -11.36 1.45
CA GLY A 647 22.79 -10.51 0.74
C GLY A 647 22.89 -9.08 1.28
N LYS A 648 21.82 -8.52 1.85
CA LYS A 648 21.86 -7.21 2.50
C LYS A 648 22.48 -7.25 3.89
N LEU A 649 22.25 -8.32 4.67
CA LEU A 649 22.88 -8.51 5.98
C LEU A 649 24.38 -8.82 5.85
N THR A 650 24.76 -9.74 4.96
CA THR A 650 26.17 -10.05 4.68
C THR A 650 26.89 -8.86 4.02
N GLY A 651 26.23 -8.13 3.12
CA GLY A 651 26.77 -6.89 2.55
C GLY A 651 27.06 -5.81 3.60
N LEU A 652 26.15 -5.61 4.58
CA LEU A 652 26.40 -4.70 5.70
C LEU A 652 27.57 -5.17 6.58
N LEU A 653 27.63 -6.48 6.88
CA LEU A 653 28.69 -7.06 7.70
C LEU A 653 30.07 -6.92 7.01
N ASN A 654 30.14 -7.20 5.71
CA ASN A 654 31.35 -7.02 4.89
C ASN A 654 31.77 -5.55 4.87
N GLN A 655 30.86 -4.61 4.57
CA GLN A 655 31.18 -3.18 4.59
C GLN A 655 31.71 -2.73 5.96
N THR A 656 31.09 -3.19 7.06
CA THR A 656 31.52 -2.86 8.43
C THR A 656 32.92 -3.40 8.73
N ALA A 657 33.21 -4.66 8.36
CA ALA A 657 34.52 -5.27 8.56
C ALA A 657 35.61 -4.63 7.67
N SER A 658 35.25 -4.26 6.43
CA SER A 658 36.11 -3.57 5.48
C SER A 658 36.50 -2.17 5.96
N ASP A 659 35.54 -1.40 6.47
CA ASP A 659 35.78 -0.06 7.01
C ASP A 659 36.64 -0.11 8.29
N GLU A 660 36.44 -1.10 9.17
CA GLU A 660 37.29 -1.36 10.34
C GLU A 660 38.73 -1.75 9.95
N LEU A 661 38.90 -2.69 9.00
CA LEU A 661 40.21 -3.11 8.49
C LEU A 661 40.97 -1.93 7.88
N LYS A 662 40.29 -1.11 7.06
CA LYS A 662 40.86 0.11 6.47
C LYS A 662 41.22 1.14 7.53
N ALA A 663 40.40 1.31 8.57
CA ALA A 663 40.69 2.23 9.67
C ALA A 663 41.97 1.83 10.44
N LEU A 664 42.12 0.55 10.78
CA LEU A 664 43.32 0.01 11.43
C LEU A 664 44.57 0.18 10.56
N MET A 665 44.48 -0.18 9.28
CA MET A 665 45.56 0.01 8.29
C MET A 665 45.99 1.48 8.13
N ASN A 666 45.02 2.39 8.04
CA ASN A 666 45.29 3.82 7.90
C ASN A 666 45.87 4.43 9.18
N MET A 667 45.42 3.99 10.35
CA MET A 667 45.96 4.42 11.64
C MET A 667 47.45 4.06 11.77
N MET A 668 47.82 2.80 11.51
CA MET A 668 49.22 2.37 11.50
C MET A 668 50.06 3.18 10.51
N LYS A 669 49.59 3.34 9.27
CA LYS A 669 50.31 4.08 8.20
C LYS A 669 50.47 5.57 8.53
N ALA A 670 49.46 6.21 9.12
CA ALA A 670 49.49 7.63 9.50
C ALA A 670 50.43 7.87 10.69
N ASN A 671 50.33 7.05 11.73
CA ASN A 671 51.17 7.18 12.93
C ASN A 671 52.65 6.88 12.64
N THR A 672 52.93 5.90 11.77
CA THR A 672 54.29 5.63 11.26
C THR A 672 54.91 6.88 10.65
N LYS A 673 54.19 7.56 9.75
CA LYS A 673 54.69 8.78 9.08
C LYS A 673 54.97 9.92 10.05
N ARG A 674 54.17 10.06 11.13
CA ARG A 674 54.37 11.11 12.15
C ARG A 674 55.58 10.84 13.03
N LEU A 675 55.72 9.61 13.53
CA LEU A 675 56.78 9.25 14.50
C LEU A 675 58.17 9.05 13.86
N GLN A 676 58.26 8.82 12.56
CA GLN A 676 59.54 8.78 11.83
C GLN A 676 60.18 10.17 11.60
N ILE A 677 59.44 11.27 11.77
CA ILE A 677 59.97 12.63 11.59
C ILE A 677 60.86 12.98 12.79
N LYS A 678 62.13 13.28 12.51
CA LYS A 678 63.09 13.70 13.56
C LYS A 678 62.69 15.08 14.11
N PRO A 679 62.48 15.24 15.43
CA PRO A 679 62.07 16.51 16.01
C PRO A 679 63.16 17.58 15.84
N SER A 680 62.75 18.76 15.40
CA SER A 680 63.62 19.92 15.13
C SER A 680 63.74 20.88 16.31
N ASN A 681 62.77 20.90 17.22
CA ASN A 681 62.72 21.73 18.42
C ASN A 681 62.14 20.96 19.62
N LEU A 682 62.16 21.59 20.80
CA LEU A 682 61.71 20.97 22.06
C LEU A 682 60.20 20.70 22.09
N ASP A 683 59.40 21.55 21.45
CA ASP A 683 57.94 21.40 21.38
C ASP A 683 57.56 20.16 20.54
N HIS A 684 58.14 20.02 19.34
CA HIS A 684 57.93 18.86 18.46
C HIS A 684 58.49 17.57 19.09
N LEU A 685 59.56 17.65 19.89
CA LEU A 685 60.03 16.52 20.69
C LEU A 685 58.99 16.11 21.74
N GLY A 686 58.38 17.08 22.43
CA GLY A 686 57.30 16.85 23.40
C GLY A 686 56.06 16.22 22.75
N GLU A 687 55.56 16.78 21.64
CA GLU A 687 54.43 16.23 20.88
C GLU A 687 54.69 14.81 20.38
N SER A 688 55.91 14.53 19.88
CA SER A 688 56.27 13.20 19.37
C SER A 688 56.37 12.15 20.49
N ILE A 689 56.84 12.56 21.68
CA ILE A 689 56.87 11.69 22.87
C ILE A 689 55.46 11.45 23.40
N GLY A 690 54.60 12.47 23.44
CA GLY A 690 53.20 12.35 23.85
C GLY A 690 52.42 11.41 22.95
N LEU A 691 52.53 11.59 21.63
CA LEU A 691 51.91 10.72 20.62
C LEU A 691 52.40 9.27 20.72
N LEU A 692 53.71 9.06 20.94
CA LEU A 692 54.27 7.72 21.16
C LEU A 692 53.70 7.06 22.42
N GLN A 693 53.48 7.82 23.50
CA GLN A 693 52.90 7.29 24.73
C GLN A 693 51.42 6.94 24.56
N GLU A 694 50.62 7.83 23.94
CA GLU A 694 49.21 7.59 23.63
C GLU A 694 49.01 6.33 22.76
N ILE A 695 49.88 6.13 21.77
CA ILE A 695 49.86 4.92 20.92
C ILE A 695 50.24 3.66 21.71
N LYS A 696 51.23 3.74 22.62
CA LYS A 696 51.60 2.60 23.48
C LYS A 696 50.50 2.23 24.48
N ASP A 697 49.82 3.23 25.05
CA ASP A 697 48.74 3.01 26.00
C ASP A 697 47.48 2.45 25.32
N SER A 698 47.25 2.79 24.05
CA SER A 698 46.13 2.27 23.23
C SER A 698 46.44 0.98 22.46
N ALA A 699 47.72 0.61 22.26
CA ALA A 699 48.16 -0.60 21.56
C ALA A 699 47.39 -1.89 21.95
N PRO A 700 47.27 -2.28 23.24
CA PRO A 700 46.53 -3.50 23.61
C PRO A 700 45.03 -3.42 23.29
N THR A 701 44.45 -2.22 23.24
CA THR A 701 43.04 -2.02 22.83
C THR A 701 42.88 -2.13 21.30
N VAL A 702 43.92 -1.84 20.53
CA VAL A 702 43.93 -2.01 19.07
C VAL A 702 44.13 -3.49 18.71
N GLU A 703 45.09 -4.18 19.33
CA GLU A 703 45.35 -5.60 19.07
C GLU A 703 44.12 -6.47 19.41
N ALA A 704 43.40 -6.15 20.50
CA ALA A 704 42.16 -6.82 20.89
C ALA A 704 41.00 -6.68 19.87
N GLN A 705 41.12 -5.82 18.85
CA GLN A 705 40.14 -5.70 17.77
C GLN A 705 40.40 -6.67 16.61
N PHE A 706 41.59 -7.28 16.52
CA PHE A 706 41.95 -8.16 15.40
C PHE A 706 41.14 -9.47 15.41
N ASP A 707 40.98 -10.12 16.56
CA ASP A 707 40.24 -11.39 16.63
C ASP A 707 38.72 -11.20 16.38
N PRO A 708 38.04 -10.17 16.95
CA PRO A 708 36.66 -9.83 16.56
C PRO A 708 36.50 -9.50 15.07
N LEU A 709 37.49 -8.85 14.44
CA LEU A 709 37.49 -8.55 13.01
C LEU A 709 37.64 -9.82 12.18
N GLN A 710 38.55 -10.72 12.57
CA GLN A 710 38.74 -12.02 11.91
C GLN A 710 37.46 -12.86 11.97
N LEU A 711 36.79 -12.92 13.13
CA LEU A 711 35.50 -13.61 13.28
C LEU A 711 34.39 -13.05 12.36
N LYS A 712 34.41 -11.75 12.02
CA LYS A 712 33.47 -11.17 11.03
C LYS A 712 33.72 -11.73 9.63
N TYR A 713 34.98 -11.86 9.24
CA TYR A 713 35.36 -12.44 7.94
C TYR A 713 35.17 -13.96 7.90
N ASP A 714 35.40 -14.68 8.99
CA ASP A 714 35.09 -16.10 9.11
C ASP A 714 33.57 -16.36 8.93
N LEU A 715 32.72 -15.51 9.51
CA LEU A 715 31.27 -15.60 9.31
C LEU A 715 30.85 -15.26 7.87
N LEU A 716 31.52 -14.33 7.21
CA LEU A 716 31.29 -14.04 5.78
C LEU A 716 31.67 -15.22 4.89
N ALA A 717 32.76 -15.93 5.22
CA ALA A 717 33.16 -17.15 4.54
C ALA A 717 32.18 -18.32 4.78
N GLU A 718 31.58 -18.44 5.98
CA GLU A 718 30.53 -19.44 6.29
C GLU A 718 29.29 -19.30 5.38
N PHE A 719 29.03 -18.08 4.86
CA PHE A 719 27.93 -17.78 3.93
C PHE A 719 28.39 -17.56 2.47
N ASP A 720 29.55 -18.09 2.07
CA ASP A 720 30.10 -18.04 0.70
C ASP A 720 30.25 -16.61 0.11
N VAL A 721 30.39 -15.59 0.96
CA VAL A 721 30.52 -14.19 0.50
C VAL A 721 31.93 -13.96 -0.05
N GLN A 722 32.02 -13.66 -1.34
CA GLN A 722 33.29 -13.30 -1.99
C GLN A 722 33.79 -11.94 -1.46
N ILE A 723 34.94 -11.97 -0.78
CA ILE A 723 35.68 -10.80 -0.29
C ILE A 723 36.66 -10.37 -1.39
N THR A 724 37.05 -9.09 -1.47
CA THR A 724 38.00 -8.65 -2.49
C THR A 724 39.42 -9.13 -2.22
N ASP A 725 40.22 -9.37 -3.27
CA ASP A 725 41.62 -9.80 -3.16
C ASP A 725 42.46 -8.81 -2.33
N ASP A 726 42.15 -7.50 -2.42
CA ASP A 726 42.79 -6.46 -1.61
C ASP A 726 42.45 -6.60 -0.11
N GLU A 727 41.17 -6.81 0.24
CA GLU A 727 40.75 -7.01 1.64
C GLU A 727 41.31 -8.31 2.22
N MET A 728 41.36 -9.38 1.43
CA MET A 728 41.94 -10.66 1.84
C MET A 728 43.45 -10.55 2.07
N ARG A 729 44.19 -9.86 1.19
CA ARG A 729 45.62 -9.56 1.38
C ARG A 729 45.84 -8.66 2.59
N ASP A 730 45.02 -7.63 2.77
CA ASP A 730 45.16 -6.68 3.87
C ASP A 730 44.84 -7.36 5.21
N LEU A 731 43.84 -8.25 5.29
CA LEU A 731 43.56 -9.09 6.46
C LEU A 731 44.75 -10.03 6.79
N GLN A 732 45.24 -10.78 5.81
CA GLN A 732 46.37 -11.71 6.00
C GLN A 732 47.66 -10.98 6.43
N SER A 733 47.85 -9.75 5.95
CA SER A 733 49.00 -8.92 6.31
C SER A 733 48.77 -8.01 7.51
N LEU A 734 47.62 -8.07 8.18
CA LEU A 734 47.28 -7.20 9.32
C LEU A 734 48.25 -7.39 10.51
N ARG A 735 48.43 -8.64 10.95
CA ARG A 735 49.40 -8.97 12.02
C ARG A 735 50.85 -8.64 11.62
N PRO A 736 51.36 -9.04 10.43
CA PRO A 736 52.68 -8.59 9.96
C PRO A 736 52.89 -7.06 9.88
N HIS A 737 51.85 -6.29 9.52
CA HIS A 737 51.93 -4.82 9.55
C HIS A 737 51.92 -4.27 10.99
N TRP A 738 51.23 -4.93 11.92
CA TRP A 738 51.27 -4.58 13.34
C TRP A 738 52.64 -4.86 13.96
N ASP A 739 53.22 -6.04 13.71
CA ASP A 739 54.58 -6.39 14.18
C ASP A 739 55.63 -5.39 13.67
N ALA A 740 55.52 -5.00 12.39
CA ALA A 740 56.38 -3.97 11.79
C ALA A 740 56.12 -2.57 12.37
N PHE A 741 54.88 -2.26 12.73
CA PHE A 741 54.51 -1.01 13.41
C PHE A 741 55.08 -0.95 14.83
N GLU A 742 54.98 -2.02 15.62
CA GLU A 742 55.60 -2.12 16.95
C GLU A 742 57.12 -1.98 16.89
N GLY A 743 57.78 -2.65 15.94
CA GLY A 743 59.21 -2.47 15.68
C GLY A 743 59.56 -1.01 15.39
N MET A 744 58.77 -0.34 14.55
CA MET A 744 58.93 1.09 14.26
C MET A 744 58.68 1.98 15.50
N LEU A 745 57.74 1.63 16.39
CA LEU A 745 57.54 2.35 17.66
C LEU A 745 58.76 2.21 18.59
N VAL A 746 59.46 1.07 18.57
CA VAL A 746 60.72 0.87 19.31
C VAL A 746 61.87 1.70 18.70
N ASP A 747 61.97 1.75 17.38
CA ASP A 747 62.95 2.59 16.68
C ASP A 747 62.69 4.09 16.90
N ALA A 748 61.45 4.53 16.77
CA ALA A 748 61.02 5.90 17.05
C ALA A 748 61.27 6.28 18.51
N ASN A 749 60.94 5.40 19.47
CA ASN A 749 61.30 5.58 20.88
C ASN A 749 62.81 5.77 21.06
N THR A 750 63.63 4.93 20.42
CA THR A 750 65.09 5.01 20.51
C THR A 750 65.64 6.30 19.88
N MET A 751 65.07 6.74 18.76
CA MET A 751 65.41 8.01 18.11
C MET A 751 65.04 9.21 18.99
N LEU A 752 63.83 9.21 19.57
CA LEU A 752 63.35 10.27 20.45
C LEU A 752 64.16 10.34 21.76
N GLN A 753 64.55 9.22 22.37
CA GLN A 753 65.44 9.24 23.55
C GLN A 753 66.83 9.81 23.22
N LYS A 754 67.42 9.47 22.05
CA LYS A 754 68.69 10.06 21.60
C LYS A 754 68.57 11.58 21.38
N CYS A 755 67.49 12.03 20.75
CA CYS A 755 67.21 13.47 20.58
C CYS A 755 66.99 14.16 21.93
N LYS A 756 66.26 13.52 22.87
CA LYS A 756 66.02 14.01 24.24
C LYS A 756 67.31 14.26 25.00
N ILE A 757 68.27 13.34 24.95
CA ILE A 757 69.58 13.50 25.60
C ILE A 757 70.37 14.65 24.95
N SER A 758 70.47 14.66 23.61
CA SER A 758 71.25 15.67 22.88
C SER A 758 70.70 17.08 23.06
N MET A 759 69.37 17.25 23.04
CA MET A 759 68.72 18.55 23.23
C MET A 759 68.78 19.02 24.69
N LYS A 760 68.68 18.11 25.67
CA LYS A 760 68.87 18.44 27.09
C LYS A 760 70.28 19.00 27.36
N GLN A 761 71.32 18.36 26.82
CA GLN A 761 72.70 18.81 27.03
C GLN A 761 72.96 20.16 26.36
N SER A 762 72.52 20.34 25.11
CA SER A 762 72.62 21.63 24.42
C SER A 762 71.89 22.77 25.14
N LEU A 763 70.75 22.49 25.78
CA LEU A 763 70.04 23.47 26.61
C LEU A 763 70.85 23.86 27.87
N GLN A 764 71.50 22.89 28.54
CA GLN A 764 72.33 23.16 29.71
C GLN A 764 73.52 24.05 29.36
N ASP A 765 74.18 23.81 28.22
CA ASP A 765 75.29 24.64 27.74
C ASP A 765 74.86 26.10 27.49
N ASN A 766 73.70 26.29 26.83
CA ASN A 766 73.14 27.63 26.56
C ASN A 766 72.76 28.40 27.84
N VAL A 767 72.32 27.70 28.88
CA VAL A 767 71.95 28.31 30.17
C VAL A 767 73.18 28.72 30.98
N ALA A 768 74.27 27.94 30.90
CA ALA A 768 75.55 28.31 31.48
C ALA A 768 76.15 29.56 30.80
N GLU A 769 76.08 29.64 29.46
CA GLU A 769 76.51 30.82 28.69
C GLU A 769 75.71 32.08 29.10
N LEU A 770 74.39 31.97 29.19
CA LEU A 770 73.52 33.07 29.61
C LEU A 770 73.84 33.55 31.03
N SER A 771 74.08 32.63 31.97
CA SER A 771 74.41 32.97 33.36
C SER A 771 75.72 33.76 33.46
N ASN A 772 76.75 33.36 32.71
CA ASN A 772 78.01 34.10 32.61
C ASN A 772 77.78 35.52 32.04
N HIS A 773 77.01 35.63 30.95
CA HIS A 773 76.73 36.92 30.32
C HIS A 773 75.97 37.89 31.25
N MET A 774 75.05 37.38 32.07
CA MET A 774 74.36 38.17 33.10
C MET A 774 75.32 38.70 34.19
N VAL A 775 76.35 37.94 34.56
CA VAL A 775 77.41 38.40 35.49
C VAL A 775 78.32 39.45 34.83
N GLU A 776 78.68 39.25 33.56
CA GLU A 776 79.45 40.24 32.78
C GLU A 776 78.70 41.58 32.70
N LEU A 777 77.41 41.57 32.33
CA LEU A 777 76.56 42.77 32.27
C LEU A 777 76.47 43.50 33.62
N ARG A 778 76.42 42.78 34.75
CA ARG A 778 76.50 43.41 36.09
C ARG A 778 77.81 44.17 36.28
N SER A 779 78.93 43.58 35.86
CA SER A 779 80.26 44.21 35.97
C SER A 779 80.41 45.43 35.06
N GLU A 780 79.87 45.36 33.83
CA GLU A 780 79.85 46.49 32.88
C GLU A 780 79.00 47.63 33.47
N ALA A 781 77.81 47.33 33.97
CA ALA A 781 76.88 48.30 34.57
C ALA A 781 77.49 49.07 35.76
N MET A 782 78.18 48.37 36.67
CA MET A 782 78.86 49.04 37.81
C MET A 782 80.01 49.96 37.37
N ALA A 783 80.59 49.75 36.20
CA ALA A 783 81.71 50.55 35.67
C ALA A 783 81.27 51.73 34.78
N THR A 784 80.11 51.62 34.10
CA THR A 784 79.70 52.58 33.06
C THR A 784 78.45 53.40 33.38
N LEU A 785 77.59 52.97 34.31
CA LEU A 785 76.35 53.69 34.60
C LEU A 785 76.61 55.07 35.26
N PRO A 786 75.83 56.12 34.90
CA PRO A 786 76.08 57.50 35.30
C PRO A 786 75.59 57.81 36.73
N TYR A 787 76.29 57.31 37.75
CA TYR A 787 76.00 57.57 39.17
C TYR A 787 76.43 58.97 39.67
N SER A 788 77.09 59.80 38.84
CA SER A 788 77.78 61.04 39.26
C SER A 788 77.62 62.20 38.27
N ASP A 789 77.59 63.43 38.79
CA ASP A 789 77.41 64.71 38.05
C ASP A 789 78.67 65.15 37.26
N GLN A 790 79.72 64.32 37.19
CA GLN A 790 80.94 64.63 36.41
C GLN A 790 80.69 64.58 34.89
N THR A 791 79.66 63.87 34.44
CA THR A 791 79.14 63.98 33.07
C THR A 791 78.31 65.26 32.94
N GLN A 792 78.94 66.37 32.56
CA GLN A 792 78.33 67.71 32.40
C GLN A 792 77.21 67.83 31.33
N ASN A 793 76.65 66.71 30.85
CA ASN A 793 75.64 66.67 29.81
C ASN A 793 74.62 65.54 30.07
N SER A 794 73.40 65.91 30.48
CA SER A 794 72.28 64.99 30.70
C SER A 794 72.01 64.07 29.51
N ALA A 795 72.14 64.59 28.27
CA ALA A 795 71.92 63.80 27.06
C ALA A 795 72.91 62.62 26.91
N ALA A 796 74.12 62.73 27.47
CA ALA A 796 75.09 61.63 27.46
C ALA A 796 74.74 60.55 28.51
N ALA A 797 74.24 60.95 29.68
CA ALA A 797 73.77 60.02 30.70
C ALA A 797 72.58 59.20 30.19
N HIS A 798 71.56 59.85 29.61
CA HIS A 798 70.40 59.17 29.00
C HIS A 798 70.78 58.21 27.86
N ALA A 799 71.78 58.57 27.03
CA ALA A 799 72.25 57.69 25.96
C ALA A 799 72.89 56.39 26.50
N ILE A 800 73.65 56.47 27.60
CA ILE A 800 74.26 55.30 28.26
C ILE A 800 73.16 54.44 28.91
N LEU A 801 72.19 55.05 29.59
CA LEU A 801 71.05 54.34 30.20
C LEU A 801 70.25 53.57 29.14
N LEU A 802 70.00 54.16 27.98
CA LEU A 802 69.22 53.57 26.89
C LEU A 802 69.97 52.45 26.13
N ASP A 803 71.31 52.49 26.06
CA ASP A 803 72.12 51.37 25.57
C ASP A 803 72.06 50.18 26.53
N PHE A 804 72.17 50.43 27.84
CA PHE A 804 72.04 49.40 28.86
C PHE A 804 70.64 48.79 28.91
N GLU A 805 69.58 49.60 28.81
CA GLU A 805 68.20 49.11 28.76
C GLU A 805 68.01 48.06 27.64
N LYS A 806 68.55 48.33 26.44
CA LYS A 806 68.52 47.39 25.31
C LYS A 806 69.31 46.11 25.57
N LYS A 807 70.50 46.21 26.19
CA LYS A 807 71.32 45.04 26.55
C LYS A 807 70.61 44.15 27.59
N MET A 808 69.96 44.76 28.58
CA MET A 808 69.18 44.05 29.59
C MET A 808 67.96 43.35 28.97
N GLU A 809 67.15 44.06 28.17
CA GLU A 809 65.96 43.48 27.53
C GLU A 809 66.31 42.33 26.56
N ALA A 810 67.36 42.48 25.75
CA ALA A 810 67.82 41.40 24.85
C ALA A 810 68.21 40.12 25.63
N THR A 811 68.85 40.30 26.80
CA THR A 811 69.23 39.21 27.70
C THR A 811 68.00 38.58 28.37
N ARG A 812 67.00 39.39 28.71
CA ARG A 812 65.72 38.97 29.29
C ARG A 812 64.89 38.11 28.33
N VAL A 813 64.83 38.50 27.05
CA VAL A 813 64.18 37.71 25.99
C VAL A 813 64.91 36.36 25.81
N ARG A 814 66.25 36.35 25.81
CA ARG A 814 67.04 35.11 25.72
C ARG A 814 66.76 34.16 26.91
N GLN A 815 66.63 34.70 28.12
CA GLN A 815 66.21 33.95 29.31
C GLN A 815 64.81 33.34 29.15
N ALA A 816 63.82 34.13 28.72
CA ALA A 816 62.43 33.68 28.59
C ALA A 816 62.24 32.56 27.55
N VAL A 817 63.03 32.56 26.46
CA VAL A 817 63.03 31.47 25.47
C VAL A 817 63.62 30.18 26.04
N LEU A 818 64.75 30.26 26.75
CA LEU A 818 65.41 29.09 27.35
C LEU A 818 64.58 28.50 28.51
N LYS A 819 63.84 29.34 29.26
CA LYS A 819 62.95 28.92 30.35
C LYS A 819 61.93 27.85 29.93
N LYS A 820 61.30 28.01 28.76
CA LYS A 820 60.37 26.98 28.23
C LYS A 820 61.04 25.62 28.03
N GLY A 821 62.31 25.62 27.62
CA GLY A 821 63.09 24.40 27.51
C GLY A 821 63.45 23.80 28.87
N LEU A 822 63.75 24.63 29.86
CA LEU A 822 64.06 24.21 31.23
C LEU A 822 62.86 23.50 31.88
N ASP A 823 61.66 24.05 31.72
CA ASP A 823 60.40 23.47 32.20
C ASP A 823 60.16 22.06 31.61
N ILE A 824 60.39 21.87 30.30
CA ILE A 824 60.22 20.58 29.59
C ILE A 824 61.14 19.46 30.14
N PHE A 825 62.31 19.82 30.67
CA PHE A 825 63.27 18.85 31.24
C PHE A 825 63.33 18.83 32.77
N GLY A 826 62.56 19.68 33.46
CA GLY A 826 62.58 19.82 34.92
C GLY A 826 63.96 20.24 35.45
N ILE A 827 64.63 21.17 34.76
CA ILE A 827 65.91 21.73 35.19
C ILE A 827 65.63 23.07 35.90
N GLU A 828 66.09 23.21 37.13
CA GLU A 828 65.84 24.42 37.94
C GLU A 828 66.55 25.66 37.34
N GLU A 829 65.85 26.79 37.32
CA GLU A 829 66.36 28.07 36.82
C GLU A 829 67.29 28.72 37.86
N THR A 830 68.53 29.04 37.46
CA THR A 830 69.48 29.77 38.30
C THR A 830 69.12 31.26 38.33
N LEU A 831 68.65 31.75 39.48
CA LEU A 831 68.40 33.17 39.70
C LEU A 831 69.72 33.95 39.78
N ASN A 832 69.88 34.97 38.93
CA ASN A 832 71.02 35.88 38.98
C ASN A 832 70.58 37.21 39.62
N ASP A 833 70.71 37.29 40.95
CA ASP A 833 70.28 38.46 41.74
C ASP A 833 70.98 39.76 41.32
N GLY A 834 72.22 39.67 40.82
CA GLY A 834 72.98 40.83 40.32
C GLY A 834 72.38 41.44 39.04
N PHE A 835 71.82 40.61 38.16
CA PHE A 835 71.11 41.10 36.98
C PHE A 835 69.85 41.88 37.37
N VAL A 836 69.02 41.29 38.25
CA VAL A 836 67.79 41.94 38.77
C VAL A 836 68.10 43.23 39.55
N GLN A 837 69.19 43.25 40.32
CA GLN A 837 69.66 44.47 40.97
C GLN A 837 70.05 45.56 39.95
N THR A 838 70.62 45.18 38.80
CA THR A 838 70.96 46.13 37.73
C THR A 838 69.71 46.71 37.04
N GLU A 839 68.67 45.90 36.82
CA GLU A 839 67.37 46.40 36.31
C GLU A 839 66.81 47.49 37.24
N LYS A 840 66.83 47.25 38.55
CA LYS A 840 66.36 48.21 39.56
C LYS A 840 67.23 49.46 39.64
N GLU A 841 68.55 49.33 39.59
CA GLU A 841 69.47 50.48 39.60
C GLU A 841 69.30 51.34 38.33
N LEU A 842 69.05 50.72 37.17
CA LEU A 842 68.78 51.42 35.91
C LEU A 842 67.48 52.25 35.97
N GLU A 843 66.39 51.67 36.47
CA GLU A 843 65.10 52.37 36.66
C GLU A 843 65.26 53.59 37.58
N LEU A 844 65.95 53.41 38.71
CA LEU A 844 66.22 54.47 39.68
C LEU A 844 67.12 55.58 39.07
N LEU A 845 68.11 55.23 38.25
CA LEU A 845 68.94 56.20 37.53
C LEU A 845 68.15 56.99 36.48
N GLN A 846 67.26 56.35 35.72
CA GLN A 846 66.37 57.07 34.79
C GLN A 846 65.49 58.07 35.53
N GLN A 847 64.94 57.71 36.69
CA GLN A 847 64.11 58.60 37.51
C GLN A 847 64.89 59.84 38.01
N ILE A 848 66.15 59.69 38.42
CA ILE A 848 66.92 60.83 38.97
C ILE A 848 67.45 61.77 37.88
N TRP A 849 67.84 61.24 36.71
CA TRP A 849 68.24 62.06 35.57
C TRP A 849 67.04 62.77 34.91
N ALA A 850 65.85 62.14 34.87
CA ALA A 850 64.63 62.84 34.46
C ALA A 850 64.25 63.99 35.44
N PHE A 851 64.42 63.77 36.75
CA PHE A 851 64.19 64.80 37.76
C PHE A 851 65.20 65.96 37.67
N PHE A 852 66.45 65.68 37.26
CA PHE A 852 67.46 66.68 36.95
C PHE A 852 67.00 67.59 35.78
N ASP A 853 66.52 67.00 34.68
CA ASP A 853 66.02 67.75 33.53
C ASP A 853 64.78 68.59 33.86
N GLU A 854 63.84 68.06 34.66
CA GLU A 854 62.68 68.82 35.15
C GLU A 854 63.11 70.11 35.89
N TRP A 855 64.13 70.02 36.75
CA TRP A 855 64.62 71.17 37.50
C TRP A 855 65.38 72.16 36.64
N GLU A 856 66.28 71.71 35.75
CA GLU A 856 66.99 72.60 34.83
C GLU A 856 66.01 73.35 33.91
N CYS A 857 64.91 72.71 33.49
CA CYS A 857 63.83 73.37 32.77
C CYS A 857 63.18 74.49 33.61
N VAL A 858 62.79 74.20 34.86
CA VAL A 858 62.18 75.20 35.77
C VAL A 858 63.15 76.35 36.08
N TRP A 859 64.41 76.04 36.38
CA TRP A 859 65.48 77.01 36.58
C TRP A 859 65.70 77.90 35.36
N SER A 860 65.70 77.32 34.15
CA SER A 860 65.82 78.08 32.89
C SER A 860 64.65 79.05 32.68
N SER A 861 63.45 78.72 33.15
CA SER A 861 62.27 79.59 33.09
C SER A 861 62.35 80.77 34.05
N TRP A 862 63.01 80.62 35.20
CA TRP A 862 63.16 81.69 36.19
C TRP A 862 64.29 82.65 35.86
N LYS A 863 65.44 82.13 35.42
CA LYS A 863 66.65 82.93 35.20
C LYS A 863 66.47 84.01 34.11
N GLY A 864 65.65 83.72 33.10
CA GLY A 864 65.39 84.65 31.98
C GLY A 864 64.37 85.76 32.25
N ASN A 865 63.62 85.71 33.35
CA ASN A 865 62.53 86.66 33.61
C ASN A 865 63.04 88.00 34.16
N VAL A 866 62.33 89.09 33.84
CA VAL A 866 62.61 90.46 34.33
C VAL A 866 62.33 90.54 35.83
N PHE A 867 63.28 91.12 36.58
CA PHE A 867 63.34 91.03 38.04
C PHE A 867 62.12 91.64 38.75
N GLY A 868 61.60 92.77 38.27
CA GLY A 868 60.41 93.41 38.85
C GLY A 868 59.11 92.59 38.71
N GLU A 869 59.00 91.78 37.66
CA GLU A 869 57.82 90.95 37.37
C GLU A 869 57.83 89.61 38.15
N LEU A 870 58.95 89.25 38.80
CA LEU A 870 59.13 87.99 39.52
C LEU A 870 58.13 87.83 40.68
N GLN A 871 57.52 86.64 40.74
CA GLN A 871 56.60 86.21 41.79
C GLN A 871 57.37 85.35 42.81
N VAL A 872 58.01 86.01 43.79
CA VAL A 872 58.93 85.38 44.76
C VAL A 872 58.24 84.25 45.53
N ASP A 873 57.03 84.47 46.03
CA ASP A 873 56.23 83.47 46.76
C ASP A 873 56.00 82.18 45.93
N SER A 874 55.75 82.34 44.63
CA SER A 874 55.55 81.21 43.71
C SER A 874 56.85 80.45 43.46
N MET A 875 57.99 81.15 43.41
CA MET A 875 59.31 80.54 43.23
C MET A 875 59.72 79.76 44.48
N GLU A 876 59.47 80.29 45.67
CA GLU A 876 59.70 79.59 46.94
C GLU A 876 58.84 78.32 47.05
N ALA A 877 57.54 78.44 46.79
CA ALA A 877 56.62 77.31 46.84
C ALA A 877 57.04 76.17 45.89
N THR A 878 57.48 76.50 44.67
CA THR A 878 57.96 75.50 43.71
C THR A 878 59.31 74.90 44.13
N ALA A 879 60.28 75.70 44.57
CA ALA A 879 61.57 75.19 45.05
C ALA A 879 61.42 74.25 46.27
N ALA A 880 60.48 74.56 47.18
CA ALA A 880 60.13 73.68 48.30
C ALA A 880 59.49 72.34 47.84
N GLN A 881 58.69 72.34 46.77
CA GLN A 881 58.14 71.11 46.19
C GLN A 881 59.22 70.23 45.56
N PHE A 882 60.14 70.80 44.78
CA PHE A 882 61.28 70.07 44.23
C PHE A 882 62.17 69.52 45.35
N PHE A 883 62.46 70.30 46.41
CA PHE A 883 63.22 69.83 47.57
C PHE A 883 62.56 68.63 48.28
N LYS A 884 61.22 68.65 48.42
CA LYS A 884 60.46 67.54 48.99
C LYS A 884 60.48 66.29 48.10
N ARG A 885 60.49 66.45 46.76
CA ARG A 885 60.62 65.34 45.79
C ARG A 885 62.01 64.70 45.85
N ILE A 886 63.10 65.47 45.77
CA ILE A 886 64.47 64.91 45.83
C ILE A 886 64.74 64.22 47.17
N THR A 887 64.26 64.78 48.28
CA THR A 887 64.38 64.15 49.62
C THR A 887 63.62 62.83 49.72
N LYS A 888 62.50 62.68 48.99
CA LYS A 888 61.76 61.40 48.92
C LYS A 888 62.51 60.36 48.09
N LEU A 889 63.04 60.73 46.93
CA LEU A 889 63.85 59.86 46.05
C LEU A 889 65.14 59.39 46.74
N GLY A 890 65.71 60.21 47.63
CA GLY A 890 66.91 59.89 48.40
C GLY A 890 66.79 58.66 49.30
N LYS A 891 65.59 58.15 49.62
CA LYS A 891 65.45 56.94 50.44
C LYS A 891 66.15 55.72 49.83
N ASP A 892 66.11 55.61 48.51
CA ASP A 892 66.63 54.46 47.76
C ASP A 892 67.94 54.78 47.01
N MET A 893 68.32 56.06 46.90
CA MET A 893 69.47 56.53 46.09
C MET A 893 70.48 57.44 46.84
N LYS A 894 70.37 57.63 48.16
CA LYS A 894 71.23 58.52 48.97
C LYS A 894 72.75 58.34 48.78
N GLU A 895 73.19 57.16 48.34
CA GLU A 895 74.60 56.79 48.22
C GLU A 895 75.20 57.24 46.88
N TRP A 896 74.37 57.71 45.95
CA TRP A 896 74.80 58.15 44.62
C TRP A 896 75.16 59.64 44.59
N PRO A 897 76.37 60.02 44.12
CA PRO A 897 76.79 61.42 44.03
C PRO A 897 75.82 62.33 43.25
N ILE A 898 75.14 61.82 42.22
CA ILE A 898 74.14 62.60 41.46
C ILE A 898 72.96 63.06 42.35
N TRP A 899 72.53 62.26 43.33
CA TRP A 899 71.49 62.66 44.27
C TRP A 899 71.94 63.79 45.20
N GLY A 900 73.17 63.70 45.70
CA GLY A 900 73.79 64.75 46.52
C GLY A 900 73.86 66.08 45.77
N SER A 901 74.48 66.09 44.57
CA SER A 901 74.58 67.30 43.75
C SER A 901 73.21 67.91 43.44
N MET A 902 72.24 67.07 43.06
CA MET A 902 70.90 67.53 42.71
C MET A 902 70.16 68.18 43.89
N LYS A 903 70.29 67.59 45.08
CA LYS A 903 69.74 68.16 46.31
C LYS A 903 70.43 69.48 46.66
N ASP A 904 71.76 69.51 46.59
CA ASP A 904 72.56 70.68 46.95
C ASP A 904 72.29 71.88 46.01
N LYS A 905 72.08 71.66 44.71
CA LYS A 905 71.64 72.70 43.75
C LYS A 905 70.29 73.32 44.14
N ILE A 906 69.32 72.50 44.55
CA ILE A 906 68.00 72.99 45.00
C ILE A 906 68.12 73.78 46.32
N ASP A 907 68.88 73.28 47.30
CA ASP A 907 69.07 73.96 48.59
C ASP A 907 69.84 75.28 48.43
N GLN A 908 70.86 75.33 47.55
CA GLN A 908 71.58 76.57 47.22
C GLN A 908 70.65 77.64 46.64
N PHE A 909 69.76 77.29 45.69
CA PHE A 909 68.78 78.25 45.20
C PHE A 909 67.84 78.73 46.30
N ARG A 910 67.34 77.83 47.16
CA ARG A 910 66.46 78.21 48.28
C ARG A 910 67.11 79.18 49.26
N ALA A 911 68.42 79.04 49.51
CA ALA A 911 69.18 79.98 50.33
C ALA A 911 69.27 81.41 49.73
N THR A 912 69.03 81.57 48.43
CA THR A 912 69.10 82.87 47.73
C THR A 912 67.75 83.58 47.57
N LEU A 913 66.63 82.97 48.01
CA LEU A 913 65.30 83.58 47.94
C LEU A 913 65.13 84.82 48.85
N PRO A 914 65.62 84.86 50.10
CA PRO A 914 65.48 86.04 50.97
C PRO A 914 66.13 87.30 50.37
N LEU A 915 67.27 87.13 49.69
CA LEU A 915 67.95 88.20 48.95
C LEU A 915 67.09 88.81 47.84
N ILE A 916 66.38 87.95 47.10
CA ILE A 916 65.49 88.39 46.01
C ILE A 916 64.30 89.17 46.59
N GLN A 917 63.82 88.79 47.78
CA GLN A 917 62.78 89.49 48.51
C GLN A 917 63.26 90.87 49.03
N ASP A 918 64.45 90.94 49.65
CA ASP A 918 65.01 92.18 50.20
C ASP A 918 65.27 93.24 49.11
N LEU A 919 65.69 92.82 47.91
CA LEU A 919 65.84 93.68 46.72
C LEU A 919 64.51 94.20 46.16
N LYS A 920 63.39 93.56 46.48
CA LYS A 920 62.05 93.94 46.00
C LYS A 920 61.28 94.82 47.00
N ASN A 921 61.93 95.33 48.04
CA ASN A 921 61.29 96.16 49.06
C ASN A 921 60.93 97.56 48.55
N ASP A 922 59.63 97.89 48.55
CA ASP A 922 59.07 99.19 48.12
C ASP A 922 59.56 100.40 48.97
N ALA A 923 60.20 100.17 50.12
CA ALA A 923 60.85 101.23 50.89
C ALA A 923 62.15 101.75 50.23
N LEU A 924 62.71 101.02 49.26
CA LEU A 924 63.90 101.46 48.53
C LEU A 924 63.63 102.73 47.72
N ARG A 925 64.64 103.60 47.63
CA ARG A 925 64.59 104.91 46.95
C ARG A 925 65.85 105.05 46.09
N PRO A 926 65.91 106.00 45.14
CA PRO A 926 67.08 106.16 44.27
C PRO A 926 68.42 106.27 45.00
N ARG A 927 68.44 106.82 46.22
CA ARG A 927 69.64 106.85 47.10
C ARG A 927 70.13 105.47 47.53
N HIS A 928 69.22 104.55 47.88
CA HIS A 928 69.55 103.17 48.26
C HIS A 928 70.05 102.38 47.04
N TRP A 929 69.43 102.56 45.88
CA TRP A 929 69.92 101.99 44.62
C TRP A 929 71.29 102.57 44.19
N ALA A 930 71.61 103.81 44.55
CA ALA A 930 72.94 104.39 44.31
C ALA A 930 74.00 103.80 45.26
N GLN A 931 73.70 103.68 46.55
CA GLN A 931 74.57 102.99 47.53
C GLN A 931 74.86 101.54 47.11
N LEU A 932 73.85 100.83 46.62
CA LEU A 932 74.03 99.46 46.14
C LEU A 932 74.91 99.36 44.88
N LYS A 933 74.85 100.34 43.97
CA LYS A 933 75.74 100.39 42.79
C LYS A 933 77.19 100.69 43.14
N ASP A 934 77.42 101.47 44.20
CA ASP A 934 78.75 101.83 44.70
C ASP A 934 79.41 100.63 45.43
N GLU A 935 78.70 100.01 46.38
CA GLU A 935 79.15 98.80 47.09
C GLU A 935 79.46 97.63 46.14
N MET A 936 78.62 97.45 45.10
CA MET A 936 78.84 96.41 44.09
C MET A 936 79.83 96.82 42.98
N GLN A 937 80.33 98.05 42.99
CA GLN A 937 81.19 98.65 41.96
C GLN A 937 80.72 98.40 40.51
N SER A 938 79.40 98.37 40.30
CA SER A 938 78.79 97.91 39.04
C SER A 938 77.60 98.76 38.63
N ALA A 939 77.68 99.34 37.43
CA ALA A 939 76.62 100.15 36.87
C ALA A 939 75.52 99.26 36.25
N PHE A 940 74.43 99.06 36.99
CA PHE A 940 73.20 98.46 36.50
C PHE A 940 72.03 99.45 36.57
N ASP A 941 70.97 99.18 35.81
CA ASP A 941 69.73 99.94 35.82
C ASP A 941 68.61 99.02 36.34
N ALA A 942 67.97 99.43 37.45
CA ALA A 942 67.00 98.61 38.16
C ALA A 942 65.63 98.59 37.46
N ASP A 943 65.30 99.67 36.73
CA ASP A 943 64.03 99.84 36.02
C ASP A 943 64.07 99.30 34.57
N SER A 944 65.22 98.75 34.16
CA SER A 944 65.44 98.27 32.79
C SER A 944 64.84 96.88 32.56
N LYS A 945 64.20 96.70 31.39
CA LYS A 945 63.74 95.39 30.90
C LYS A 945 64.86 94.36 30.70
N GLY A 946 66.14 94.78 30.75
CA GLY A 946 67.30 93.89 30.73
C GLY A 946 67.76 93.39 32.11
N PHE A 947 67.14 93.85 33.20
CA PHE A 947 67.47 93.43 34.56
C PHE A 947 66.73 92.13 34.90
N THR A 948 67.33 90.99 34.56
CA THR A 948 66.77 89.65 34.80
C THR A 948 67.38 88.95 36.01
N LEU A 949 66.75 87.87 36.49
CA LEU A 949 67.28 87.07 37.60
C LEU A 949 68.69 86.50 37.33
N GLU A 950 68.96 86.01 36.12
CA GLU A 950 70.30 85.59 35.67
C GLU A 950 71.29 86.75 35.74
N LYS A 951 70.85 87.97 35.40
CA LYS A 951 71.68 89.15 35.50
C LYS A 951 72.02 89.48 36.96
N VAL A 952 71.06 89.39 37.88
CA VAL A 952 71.27 89.56 39.33
C VAL A 952 72.26 88.55 39.91
N PHE A 953 72.19 87.28 39.52
CA PHE A 953 73.22 86.31 39.94
C PHE A 953 74.59 86.59 39.30
N SER A 954 74.63 86.93 38.00
CA SER A 954 75.89 87.24 37.28
C SER A 954 76.61 88.50 37.77
N LEU A 955 75.87 89.45 38.33
CA LEU A 955 76.40 90.69 38.91
C LEU A 955 76.85 90.51 40.37
N GLY A 956 76.67 89.31 40.96
CA GLY A 956 77.23 88.99 42.28
C GLY A 956 76.40 89.49 43.47
N PHE A 957 75.12 89.84 43.30
CA PHE A 957 74.27 90.33 44.41
C PHE A 957 74.25 89.37 45.62
N HIS A 958 74.40 88.06 45.38
CA HIS A 958 74.46 87.04 46.43
C HIS A 958 75.69 87.12 47.33
N LEU A 959 76.78 87.78 46.88
CA LEU A 959 77.97 88.01 47.69
C LEU A 959 77.78 89.18 48.67
N HIS A 960 76.84 90.09 48.39
CA HIS A 960 76.53 91.27 49.21
C HIS A 960 75.17 91.15 49.92
N ALA A 961 74.67 89.92 50.12
CA ALA A 961 73.31 89.68 50.59
C ALA A 961 73.01 90.27 51.98
N GLU A 962 73.98 90.19 52.91
CA GLU A 962 73.86 90.76 54.25
C GLU A 962 73.80 92.30 54.23
N PHE A 963 74.57 92.93 53.33
CA PHE A 963 74.51 94.37 53.09
C PHE A 963 73.16 94.78 52.49
N ILE A 964 72.66 94.04 51.50
CA ILE A 964 71.36 94.29 50.86
C ILE A 964 70.21 94.18 51.87
N SER A 965 70.22 93.14 52.72
CA SER A 965 69.23 92.97 53.78
C SER A 965 69.27 94.12 54.79
N THR A 966 70.47 94.53 55.19
CA THR A 966 70.69 95.69 56.07
C THR A 966 70.22 96.99 55.43
N LEU A 967 70.53 97.23 54.14
CA LEU A 967 70.11 98.40 53.37
C LEU A 967 68.58 98.46 53.22
N SER A 968 67.94 97.32 52.94
CA SER A 968 66.48 97.18 52.84
C SER A 968 65.81 97.47 54.19
N GLY A 969 66.33 96.91 55.28
CA GLY A 969 65.86 97.20 56.64
C GLY A 969 66.10 98.64 57.10
N ASN A 970 67.18 99.28 56.64
CA ASN A 970 67.47 100.70 56.89
C ASN A 970 66.49 101.60 56.12
N ALA A 971 66.22 101.30 54.84
CA ALA A 971 65.25 102.02 54.03
C ALA A 971 63.83 102.00 54.65
N SER A 972 63.40 100.86 55.18
CA SER A 972 62.14 100.74 55.92
C SER A 972 62.11 101.58 57.20
N LYS A 973 63.26 101.77 57.88
CA LYS A 973 63.36 102.66 59.05
C LYS A 973 63.38 104.14 58.67
N GLU A 974 64.08 104.52 57.59
CA GLU A 974 64.05 105.89 57.05
C GLU A 974 62.61 106.34 56.73
N LEU A 975 61.82 105.47 56.09
CA LEU A 975 60.42 105.76 55.75
C LEU A 975 59.57 106.09 56.99
N SER A 976 59.86 105.46 58.14
CA SER A 976 59.16 105.75 59.40
C SER A 976 59.53 107.12 60.00
N ILE A 977 60.75 107.61 59.77
CA ILE A 977 61.23 108.93 60.20
C ILE A 977 60.63 110.03 59.32
N GLU A 978 60.57 109.79 58.00
CA GLU A 978 59.91 110.68 57.03
C GLU A 978 58.45 110.95 57.42
N GLN A 979 57.69 109.88 57.70
CA GLN A 979 56.30 109.96 58.17
C GLN A 979 56.14 110.68 59.52
N ALA A 980 57.12 110.55 60.43
CA ALA A 980 57.06 111.20 61.74
C ALA A 980 57.28 112.72 61.65
N LEU A 981 58.17 113.19 60.77
CA LEU A 981 58.47 114.62 60.59
C LEU A 981 57.29 115.39 59.99
N ASP A 982 56.61 114.82 59.00
CA ASP A 982 55.41 115.42 58.41
C ASP A 982 54.26 115.51 59.44
N GLY A 983 54.26 114.63 60.45
CA GLY A 983 53.36 114.71 61.61
C GLY A 983 53.62 115.92 62.53
N ILE A 984 54.89 116.25 62.79
CA ILE A 984 55.27 117.39 63.66
C ILE A 984 54.93 118.73 62.98
N GLU A 985 55.24 118.86 61.69
CA GLU A 985 54.91 120.05 60.89
C GLU A 985 53.40 120.35 60.88
N SER A 986 52.55 119.32 60.92
CA SER A 986 51.10 119.47 61.02
C SER A 986 50.63 119.98 62.39
N ARG A 987 51.30 119.58 63.49
CA ARG A 987 50.92 119.99 64.86
C ARG A 987 51.16 121.48 65.11
N TRP A 988 52.37 121.97 64.84
CA TRP A 988 52.79 123.33 65.21
C TRP A 988 52.08 124.46 64.47
N ASN A 989 51.42 124.17 63.35
CA ASN A 989 50.57 125.13 62.63
C ASN A 989 49.24 125.48 63.37
N SER A 990 49.02 125.01 64.60
CA SER A 990 47.69 125.06 65.27
C SER A 990 47.62 125.64 66.71
N ILE A 991 48.73 126.09 67.32
CA ILE A 991 48.81 126.45 68.76
C ILE A 991 48.74 127.98 69.01
N ASN A 992 48.20 128.44 70.16
CA ASN A 992 47.97 129.86 70.54
C ASN A 992 48.39 130.18 72.01
N ILE A 993 48.51 131.47 72.40
CA ILE A 993 49.04 131.96 73.71
C ILE A 993 48.01 132.82 74.50
N ASP A 994 47.98 132.79 75.85
CA ASP A 994 47.00 133.47 76.75
C ASP A 994 47.56 134.67 77.59
N MET A 995 46.87 135.82 77.61
CA MET A 995 47.30 137.10 78.22
C MET A 995 46.18 137.89 78.97
N VAL A 996 46.53 138.64 80.02
CA VAL A 996 45.60 139.27 81.01
C VAL A 996 46.10 140.62 81.56
N GLU A 997 45.20 141.54 81.91
CA GLU A 997 45.48 142.91 82.42
C GLU A 997 46.00 143.00 83.89
N TYR A 998 46.81 144.02 84.20
CA TYR A 998 47.45 144.27 85.49
C TYR A 998 47.54 145.78 85.84
N LYS A 999 47.29 146.12 87.11
CA LYS A 999 47.24 147.51 87.67
C LYS A 999 46.42 148.54 86.86
N SER A 1000 45.51 148.07 85.99
CA SER A 1000 44.65 148.88 85.10
C SER A 1000 45.39 149.74 84.07
N VAL A 1001 46.61 149.33 83.65
CA VAL A 1001 47.39 150.03 82.60
C VAL A 1001 48.13 149.07 81.65
N TYR A 1002 48.47 147.83 82.07
CA TYR A 1002 49.37 146.94 81.31
C TYR A 1002 48.82 145.50 81.18
N PHE A 1003 49.32 144.71 80.23
CA PHE A 1003 48.99 143.27 80.07
C PHE A 1003 50.18 142.37 80.46
N LYS A 1004 49.89 141.11 80.80
CA LYS A 1004 50.85 140.06 81.18
C LYS A 1004 50.38 138.66 80.78
N VAL A 1005 51.30 137.74 80.52
CA VAL A 1005 50.97 136.32 80.23
C VAL A 1005 50.36 135.64 81.46
N ARG A 1006 49.33 134.78 81.29
CA ARG A 1006 48.66 134.07 82.41
C ARG A 1006 49.29 132.71 82.73
N SER A 1007 49.36 131.81 81.75
CA SER A 1007 49.94 130.47 81.83
C SER A 1007 50.44 130.08 80.43
N ALA A 1008 51.44 129.18 80.39
CA ALA A 1008 52.02 128.62 79.17
C ALA A 1008 52.22 127.10 79.27
N ASP A 1009 51.57 126.44 80.23
CA ASP A 1009 51.92 125.07 80.66
C ASP A 1009 51.65 124.02 79.56
N ASP A 1010 50.53 124.13 78.85
CA ASP A 1010 50.20 123.25 77.71
C ASP A 1010 51.15 123.43 76.52
N LEU A 1011 51.62 124.67 76.30
CA LEU A 1011 52.59 124.99 75.24
C LEU A 1011 53.96 124.39 75.55
N PHE A 1012 54.43 124.49 76.79
CA PHE A 1012 55.66 123.84 77.23
C PHE A 1012 55.56 122.31 77.14
N THR A 1013 54.40 121.72 77.49
CA THR A 1013 54.20 120.26 77.39
C THR A 1013 54.34 119.76 75.94
N ALA A 1014 53.67 120.42 74.98
CA ALA A 1014 53.79 120.06 73.57
C ALA A 1014 55.20 120.30 73.01
N LEU A 1015 55.88 121.33 73.51
CA LEU A 1015 57.25 121.66 73.15
C LEU A 1015 58.25 120.62 73.67
N GLU A 1016 58.09 120.16 74.90
CA GLU A 1016 58.90 119.08 75.50
C GLU A 1016 58.70 117.76 74.73
N ASP A 1017 57.46 117.34 74.50
CA ASP A 1017 57.15 116.08 73.78
C ASP A 1017 57.75 116.08 72.36
N ASP A 1018 57.55 117.17 71.59
CA ASP A 1018 58.07 117.25 70.22
C ASP A 1018 59.58 117.47 70.18
N GLN A 1019 60.19 118.18 71.15
CA GLN A 1019 61.65 118.23 71.29
C GLN A 1019 62.23 116.86 71.66
N VAL A 1020 61.59 116.07 72.53
CA VAL A 1020 62.01 114.70 72.83
C VAL A 1020 61.85 113.80 71.61
N GLN A 1021 60.78 113.96 70.81
CA GLN A 1021 60.60 113.20 69.58
C GLN A 1021 61.66 113.55 68.53
N LEU A 1022 61.95 114.84 68.31
CA LEU A 1022 63.01 115.31 67.41
C LEU A 1022 64.40 114.90 67.91
N SER A 1023 64.67 114.96 69.22
CA SER A 1023 65.91 114.50 69.84
C SER A 1023 66.10 112.99 69.66
N THR A 1024 65.02 112.21 69.77
CA THR A 1024 65.04 110.76 69.49
C THR A 1024 65.30 110.47 68.01
N MET A 1025 64.70 111.24 67.09
CA MET A 1025 64.98 111.16 65.65
C MET A 1025 66.40 111.63 65.30
N LYS A 1026 66.98 112.56 66.06
CA LYS A 1026 68.36 113.05 65.92
C LYS A 1026 69.41 112.10 66.50
N ALA A 1027 69.04 111.35 67.53
CA ALA A 1027 69.81 110.21 68.04
C ALA A 1027 69.70 108.97 67.13
N SER A 1028 68.79 108.96 66.15
CA SER A 1028 68.73 107.92 65.12
C SER A 1028 69.92 108.04 64.17
N PRO A 1029 70.60 106.94 63.81
CA PRO A 1029 71.70 106.97 62.84
C PRO A 1029 71.25 107.37 61.42
N PHE A 1030 69.94 107.42 61.16
CA PHE A 1030 69.36 107.86 59.89
C PHE A 1030 69.05 109.37 59.84
N PHE A 1031 69.49 110.13 60.84
CA PHE A 1031 69.30 111.58 60.95
C PHE A 1031 69.80 112.34 59.72
N ASP A 1032 70.99 112.02 59.20
CA ASP A 1032 71.66 112.83 58.17
C ASP A 1032 70.81 113.02 56.90
N SER A 1033 70.08 111.99 56.49
CA SER A 1033 69.15 112.00 55.34
C SER A 1033 68.04 113.05 55.46
N PHE A 1034 67.69 113.47 56.68
CA PHE A 1034 66.60 114.39 57.00
C PHE A 1034 67.08 115.63 57.81
N ALA A 1035 68.39 115.77 58.02
CA ALA A 1035 69.01 116.71 58.97
C ALA A 1035 68.56 118.16 58.77
N THR A 1036 68.42 118.62 57.52
CA THR A 1036 67.98 120.00 57.23
C THR A 1036 66.57 120.29 57.76
N LYS A 1037 65.63 119.35 57.63
CA LYS A 1037 64.24 119.52 58.12
C LYS A 1037 64.18 119.34 59.64
N LEU A 1038 64.94 118.39 60.20
CA LEU A 1038 65.07 118.16 61.65
C LEU A 1038 65.68 119.35 62.40
N LEU A 1039 66.85 119.83 61.98
CA LEU A 1039 67.55 120.94 62.63
C LEU A 1039 66.77 122.26 62.53
N MET A 1040 66.02 122.47 61.45
CA MET A 1040 65.13 123.63 61.32
C MET A 1040 64.04 123.61 62.40
N TRP A 1041 63.35 122.47 62.58
CA TRP A 1041 62.31 122.34 63.60
C TRP A 1041 62.89 122.38 65.03
N GLU A 1042 64.02 121.72 65.30
CA GLU A 1042 64.71 121.77 66.59
C GLU A 1042 65.10 123.21 66.98
N ALA A 1043 65.72 123.95 66.06
CA ALA A 1043 66.12 125.34 66.29
C ALA A 1043 64.91 126.26 66.46
N ALA A 1044 63.84 126.06 65.68
CA ALA A 1044 62.61 126.83 65.81
C ALA A 1044 61.95 126.63 67.18
N LEU A 1045 61.76 125.38 67.62
CA LEU A 1045 61.14 125.07 68.91
C LEU A 1045 62.02 125.53 70.09
N SER A 1046 63.34 125.39 70.00
CA SER A 1046 64.25 125.92 71.04
C SER A 1046 64.18 127.44 71.15
N THR A 1047 64.10 128.15 70.02
CA THR A 1047 63.96 129.61 70.00
C THR A 1047 62.62 130.06 70.60
N VAL A 1048 61.53 129.35 70.30
CA VAL A 1048 60.20 129.64 70.88
C VAL A 1048 60.21 129.47 72.40
N SER A 1049 60.87 128.43 72.92
CA SER A 1049 61.02 128.23 74.37
C SER A 1049 61.79 129.38 75.05
N GLU A 1050 63.00 129.70 74.55
CA GLU A 1050 63.86 130.73 75.16
C GLU A 1050 63.21 132.13 75.18
N VAL A 1051 62.49 132.50 74.10
CA VAL A 1051 61.79 133.78 74.02
C VAL A 1051 60.66 133.87 75.05
N ILE A 1052 59.90 132.79 75.25
CA ILE A 1052 58.76 132.76 76.19
C ILE A 1052 59.26 132.75 77.65
N GLU A 1053 60.29 131.98 77.97
CA GLU A 1053 60.94 132.03 79.28
C GLU A 1053 61.51 133.42 79.60
N THR A 1054 62.20 134.04 78.63
CA THR A 1054 62.80 135.37 78.79
C THR A 1054 61.72 136.44 79.02
N LEU A 1055 60.61 136.38 78.27
CA LEU A 1055 59.47 137.28 78.43
C LEU A 1055 58.89 137.19 79.86
N LEU A 1056 58.67 135.97 80.35
CA LEU A 1056 58.18 135.73 81.73
C LEU A 1056 59.20 136.17 82.80
N GLY A 1057 60.51 136.02 82.52
CA GLY A 1057 61.59 136.46 83.39
C GLY A 1057 61.69 137.98 83.52
N VAL A 1058 61.68 138.71 82.40
CA VAL A 1058 61.68 140.18 82.37
C VAL A 1058 60.42 140.72 83.04
N GLN A 1059 59.25 140.14 82.74
CA GLN A 1059 57.98 140.48 83.39
C GLN A 1059 58.07 140.40 84.93
N ARG A 1060 58.78 139.40 85.48
CA ARG A 1060 58.98 139.27 86.94
C ARG A 1060 59.92 140.33 87.52
N CYS A 1061 61.05 140.60 86.87
CA CYS A 1061 62.04 141.57 87.38
C CYS A 1061 61.61 143.03 87.20
N TRP A 1062 60.90 143.35 86.12
CA TRP A 1062 60.36 144.68 85.87
C TRP A 1062 59.35 145.09 86.95
N ILE A 1063 58.41 144.20 87.31
CA ILE A 1063 57.44 144.41 88.41
C ILE A 1063 58.15 144.66 89.75
N TYR A 1064 59.34 144.08 89.98
CA TYR A 1064 60.11 144.30 91.20
C TYR A 1064 60.80 145.68 91.20
N LEU A 1065 61.49 146.06 90.12
CA LEU A 1065 62.21 147.34 90.05
C LEU A 1065 61.28 148.57 90.04
N GLU A 1066 60.09 148.42 89.44
CA GLU A 1066 59.00 149.40 89.54
C GLU A 1066 58.72 149.80 90.99
N SER A 1067 58.73 148.83 91.92
CA SER A 1067 58.43 149.05 93.33
C SER A 1067 59.53 149.80 94.11
N ILE A 1068 60.75 149.91 93.57
CA ILE A 1068 61.90 150.54 94.24
C ILE A 1068 62.11 151.97 93.74
N PHE A 1069 62.28 152.16 92.43
CA PHE A 1069 62.62 153.48 91.88
C PHE A 1069 61.44 154.47 91.90
N MET A 1070 60.19 154.00 91.86
CA MET A 1070 59.01 154.86 92.03
C MET A 1070 58.77 155.24 93.50
N ALA A 1071 59.40 154.58 94.47
CA ALA A 1071 59.06 154.67 95.89
C ALA A 1071 60.01 155.52 96.76
N SER A 1072 61.25 155.80 96.33
CA SER A 1072 62.21 156.61 97.11
C SER A 1072 62.82 157.75 96.30
N GLU A 1073 62.26 158.95 96.46
CA GLU A 1073 62.69 160.15 95.75
C GLU A 1073 64.11 160.63 96.14
N ASP A 1074 64.61 160.25 97.32
CA ASP A 1074 65.96 160.59 97.76
C ASP A 1074 67.02 159.73 97.05
N ILE A 1075 66.72 158.45 96.78
CA ILE A 1075 67.50 157.64 95.84
C ILE A 1075 67.39 158.23 94.43
N ARG A 1076 66.20 158.69 93.99
CA ARG A 1076 66.09 159.37 92.68
C ARG A 1076 66.90 160.67 92.58
N LYS A 1077 67.27 161.30 93.70
CA LYS A 1077 68.12 162.52 93.75
C LYS A 1077 69.60 162.21 93.93
N GLN A 1078 69.96 161.15 94.65
CA GLN A 1078 71.34 160.64 94.74
C GLN A 1078 71.77 159.94 93.44
N LEU A 1079 70.82 159.30 92.76
CA LEU A 1079 70.96 158.51 91.53
C LEU A 1079 69.91 158.95 90.48
N PRO A 1080 70.01 160.21 89.97
CA PRO A 1080 69.08 160.75 88.99
C PRO A 1080 69.27 160.14 87.59
N LEU A 1081 70.48 159.64 87.30
CA LEU A 1081 70.82 158.98 86.04
C LEU A 1081 69.99 157.69 85.90
N GLU A 1082 70.07 156.84 86.93
CA GLU A 1082 69.41 155.54 87.07
C GLU A 1082 67.89 155.68 87.04
N SER A 1083 67.37 156.74 87.68
CA SER A 1083 65.93 157.03 87.70
C SER A 1083 65.37 157.39 86.33
N SER A 1084 66.12 158.13 85.51
CA SER A 1084 65.73 158.44 84.13
C SER A 1084 65.86 157.22 83.21
N LEU A 1085 66.83 156.34 83.49
CA LEU A 1085 67.00 155.06 82.80
C LEU A 1085 65.81 154.13 83.06
N PHE A 1086 65.32 154.04 84.30
CA PHE A 1086 64.16 153.21 84.63
C PHE A 1086 62.89 153.67 83.91
N ASP A 1087 62.62 154.99 83.83
CA ASP A 1087 61.44 155.52 83.14
C ASP A 1087 61.45 155.21 81.62
N GLN A 1088 62.65 155.21 81.00
CA GLN A 1088 62.83 154.76 79.61
C GLN A 1088 62.56 153.26 79.44
N VAL A 1089 63.11 152.42 80.33
CA VAL A 1089 62.89 150.96 80.32
C VAL A 1089 61.43 150.61 80.55
N ASN A 1090 60.72 151.34 81.42
CA ASN A 1090 59.28 151.20 81.59
C ASN A 1090 58.52 151.46 80.28
N THR A 1091 58.81 152.58 79.62
CA THR A 1091 58.13 152.95 78.35
C THR A 1091 58.40 151.91 77.25
N ALA A 1092 59.61 151.34 77.20
CA ALA A 1092 59.94 150.25 76.29
C ALA A 1092 59.18 148.96 76.64
N TYR A 1093 59.13 148.57 77.91
CA TYR A 1093 58.45 147.36 78.36
C TYR A 1093 56.94 147.37 78.03
N CYS A 1094 56.27 148.53 78.13
CA CYS A 1094 54.85 148.65 77.79
C CYS A 1094 54.54 148.60 76.29
N SER A 1095 55.56 148.62 75.42
CA SER A 1095 55.41 148.53 73.96
C SER A 1095 55.61 147.12 73.40
N VAL A 1096 56.06 146.20 74.26
CA VAL A 1096 56.26 144.76 74.01
C VAL A 1096 55.09 143.97 74.60
#